data_AF-A0A3B7MJD9-F1
#
_entry.id   AF-A0A3B7MJD9-F1
#
_cell.length_a   1.000
_cell.length_b   1.000
_cell.length_c   1.000
_cell.angle_alpha   90.00
_cell.angle_beta   90.00
_cell.angle_gamma   90.00
#
_symmetry.space_group_name_H-M   'P 1'
#
loop_
_entity.id
_entity.type
_entity.pdbx_description
1 polymer ?
#
loop_
_entity_poly.entity_id
_entity_poly.type
_entity_poly.pdbx_seq_one_letter_code
_entity_poly.pdbx_strand_id
1 'polypeptide(L)'
;MKYTMLRTFLLLLIGGLITGESFAINQPALSAPANNSTGYVRNPSFTWLAVTNGYSYDIQLATDTAFTNIIVARNDLFITRFVPVSRLPLGIVYWRVRAKDQAGTDISSWSARFTYTVAQPVRTYTIPAGATLKAIKDTMRKAIMNTPSILAFTADATYELDAGITGLFAIDTANINDLIIEGNNANILIKNHAHVGFMRIQNSNRITVRRLKVDWDPLPHSLLDVISVNNSDTNTLNVNVRLRGVTGKMSPYYPAIYNNPSFTNYWSWAYLVDPADPGSLKKINNNTFGIGPADVTPLACKDTPTYNIYHAGSKVGKFFAVGDVLSIVARDNVGPLMSTRNCTDLVFDSVINYASPIGCYYSYDGSDMKVLNCQTTLKDQSRLVSANADGVHCRANAIGPWVENSTFIGNADDGVALYNKGIFVKTKINSTTLTLTNNEFMNLKKGHIFRIFTPKTGKVMSPNFTVDTVYLQSGAYRVQFSPAIPTNDYDSMVDIGLTDLQQNVQLYNTNLRNERFMISNSRFTVRARGSIIRAAKGMVENNQYYSCSSPAVSLYNEAAFWYNGLYSRDIWIMNNDIRTCGFDVLGEDAGSINIRINKIDSVGINNNFDDAMSPVSLDHANILIKGNTIRNFAQHGISLFNAANCTIQENTFISDTPGFLWPGNHYGIYINTTYGTSIISNNFSGDTRTPKTLIQRANDTATTVVP
;
A
#
# COMPACT_ATOMS: atom_id res chain seq x y z
N MET A 1 36.58 56.81 64.85
CA MET A 1 35.22 56.27 64.61
C MET A 1 35.36 55.01 63.76
N LYS A 2 35.04 53.85 64.34
CA LYS A 2 34.64 52.55 63.74
C LYS A 2 35.37 52.00 62.48
N TYR A 3 36.27 51.03 62.76
CA TYR A 3 36.37 49.65 62.23
C TYR A 3 36.04 49.31 60.75
N THR A 4 37.10 48.81 60.08
CA THR A 4 37.17 47.60 59.21
C THR A 4 35.88 46.81 58.92
N MET A 5 35.65 46.48 57.64
CA MET A 5 35.29 45.11 57.27
C MET A 5 35.59 44.75 55.80
N LEU A 6 36.47 43.75 55.71
CA LEU A 6 36.67 42.73 54.70
C LEU A 6 35.35 42.32 54.00
N ARG A 7 35.28 42.41 52.65
CA ARG A 7 34.27 41.71 51.85
C ARG A 7 34.82 40.36 51.42
N THR A 8 34.43 39.32 52.14
CA THR A 8 34.67 37.92 51.82
C THR A 8 33.97 37.55 50.52
N PHE A 9 34.72 37.06 49.53
CA PHE A 9 34.19 36.30 48.40
C PHE A 9 33.61 34.98 48.93
N LEU A 10 32.29 34.83 48.88
CA LEU A 10 31.63 33.55 49.11
C LEU A 10 31.39 32.90 47.74
N LEU A 11 32.36 32.09 47.27
CA LEU A 11 32.08 31.08 46.25
C LEU A 11 31.18 30.03 46.91
N LEU A 12 29.86 30.11 46.68
CA LEU A 12 28.99 28.96 46.88
C LEU A 12 29.30 27.95 45.77
N LEU A 13 30.21 27.01 46.05
CA LEU A 13 30.30 25.76 45.32
C LEU A 13 29.04 24.97 45.69
N ILE A 14 27.95 25.13 44.93
CA ILE A 14 26.89 24.12 44.91
C ILE A 14 27.48 22.94 44.15
N GLY A 15 28.15 22.06 44.88
CA GLY A 15 28.36 20.68 44.48
C GLY A 15 26.99 20.01 44.45
N GLY A 16 26.21 20.31 43.41
CA GLY A 16 25.08 19.50 43.05
C GLY A 16 25.65 18.14 42.70
N LEU A 17 25.38 17.15 43.55
CA LEU A 17 25.38 15.76 43.13
C LEU A 17 24.50 15.70 41.88
N ILE A 18 25.12 15.71 40.70
CA ILE A 18 24.56 15.05 39.54
C ILE A 18 24.67 13.58 39.91
N THR A 19 23.73 13.09 40.71
CA THR A 19 23.31 11.70 40.55
C THR A 19 22.79 11.66 39.13
N GLY A 20 23.65 11.24 38.21
CA GLY A 20 23.20 10.78 36.92
C GLY A 20 22.26 9.63 37.22
N GLU A 21 20.97 9.94 37.35
CA GLU A 21 19.96 8.93 37.09
C GLU A 21 20.23 8.53 35.64
N SER A 22 20.89 7.37 35.51
CA SER A 22 20.85 6.60 34.29
C SER A 22 19.37 6.55 33.91
N PHE A 23 19.00 7.24 32.84
CA PHE A 23 17.68 7.14 32.24
C PHE A 23 17.57 5.79 31.53
N ALA A 24 17.80 4.70 32.26
CA ALA A 24 17.67 3.35 31.76
C ALA A 24 16.30 3.23 31.13
N ILE A 25 16.28 2.83 29.86
CA ILE A 25 15.04 2.71 29.10
C ILE A 25 14.06 1.79 29.83
N ASN A 26 12.81 2.24 29.94
CA ASN A 26 11.76 1.45 30.60
C ASN A 26 11.43 0.20 29.79
N GLN A 27 11.04 -0.88 30.48
CA GLN A 27 10.54 -2.07 29.80
C GLN A 27 9.19 -1.77 29.09
N PRO A 28 8.94 -2.31 27.89
CA PRO A 28 7.67 -2.15 27.21
C PRO A 28 6.48 -2.73 27.99
N ALA A 29 5.34 -2.04 27.93
CA ALA A 29 4.07 -2.57 28.42
C ALA A 29 3.35 -3.34 27.29
N LEU A 30 3.13 -4.64 27.50
CA LEU A 30 2.45 -5.50 26.53
C LEU A 30 0.95 -5.17 26.44
N SER A 31 0.37 -5.24 25.24
CA SER A 31 -1.03 -4.83 24.97
C SER A 31 -1.88 -5.96 24.41
N ALA A 32 -1.53 -6.51 23.25
CA ALA A 32 -2.29 -7.60 22.61
C ALA A 32 -1.34 -8.72 22.15
N PRO A 33 -1.78 -9.99 22.13
CA PRO A 33 -2.98 -10.50 22.79
C PRO A 33 -2.95 -10.24 24.30
N ALA A 34 -4.12 -10.07 24.92
CA ALA A 34 -4.18 -9.84 26.37
C ALA A 34 -3.62 -11.05 27.14
N ASN A 35 -3.03 -10.81 28.32
CA ASN A 35 -2.46 -11.88 29.13
C ASN A 35 -3.51 -12.96 29.46
N ASN A 36 -3.14 -14.24 29.35
CA ASN A 36 -4.03 -15.40 29.51
C ASN A 36 -5.22 -15.47 28.54
N SER A 37 -5.21 -14.71 27.43
CA SER A 37 -6.27 -14.80 26.42
C SER A 37 -6.15 -16.06 25.55
N THR A 38 -7.25 -16.45 24.93
CA THR A 38 -7.34 -17.58 24.00
C THR A 38 -7.82 -17.07 22.65
N GLY A 39 -7.27 -17.60 21.56
CA GLY A 39 -7.82 -17.37 20.23
C GLY A 39 -7.52 -18.52 19.27
N TYR A 40 -8.14 -18.43 18.10
CA TYR A 40 -8.10 -19.50 17.07
C TYR A 40 -7.21 -19.15 15.88
N VAL A 41 -6.79 -17.88 15.77
CA VAL A 41 -5.86 -17.40 14.75
C VAL A 41 -4.45 -17.82 15.16
N ARG A 42 -3.74 -18.53 14.28
CA ARG A 42 -2.37 -19.03 14.54
C ARG A 42 -1.27 -18.03 14.16
N ASN A 43 -1.64 -16.86 13.66
CA ASN A 43 -0.75 -15.75 13.31
C ASN A 43 -1.25 -14.44 13.96
N PRO A 44 -1.44 -14.41 15.31
CA PRO A 44 -1.99 -13.23 15.98
C PRO A 44 -1.02 -12.04 15.91
N SER A 45 -1.56 -10.83 16.03
CA SER A 45 -0.75 -9.62 16.21
C SER A 45 -0.34 -9.45 17.67
N PHE A 46 0.96 -9.43 17.91
CA PHE A 46 1.56 -9.05 19.18
C PHE A 46 1.85 -7.54 19.18
N THR A 47 1.36 -6.80 20.16
CA THR A 47 1.52 -5.34 20.25
C THR A 47 1.87 -4.90 21.67
N TRP A 48 2.59 -3.79 21.77
CA TRP A 48 3.01 -3.17 23.02
C TRP A 48 2.96 -1.64 22.90
N LEU A 49 3.09 -0.97 24.04
CA LEU A 49 3.21 0.49 24.09
C LEU A 49 4.66 0.90 23.81
N ALA A 50 4.82 1.98 23.04
CA ALA A 50 6.12 2.61 22.86
C ALA A 50 6.64 3.15 24.19
N VAL A 51 7.94 3.06 24.40
CA VAL A 51 8.60 3.61 25.60
C VAL A 51 9.38 4.87 25.24
N THR A 52 9.46 5.82 26.17
CA THR A 52 10.30 7.02 26.02
C THR A 52 11.74 6.60 25.73
N ASN A 53 12.39 7.24 24.76
CA ASN A 53 13.72 6.91 24.24
C ASN A 53 13.84 5.52 23.56
N GLY A 54 12.75 4.75 23.44
CA GLY A 54 12.74 3.49 22.69
C GLY A 54 12.71 3.72 21.21
N TYR A 55 13.79 3.31 20.55
CA TYR A 55 13.97 3.40 19.11
C TYR A 55 13.63 2.10 18.39
N SER A 56 14.05 0.96 18.94
CA SER A 56 13.74 -0.36 18.40
C SER A 56 13.40 -1.38 19.49
N TYR A 57 12.84 -2.52 19.11
CA TYR A 57 12.34 -3.55 20.01
C TYR A 57 12.79 -4.94 19.58
N ASP A 58 13.10 -5.78 20.57
CA ASP A 58 13.27 -7.22 20.37
C ASP A 58 12.05 -7.93 20.99
N ILE A 59 11.56 -8.97 20.33
CA ILE A 59 10.46 -9.82 20.81
C ILE A 59 10.87 -11.29 20.77
N GLN A 60 10.43 -12.03 21.79
CA GLN A 60 10.57 -13.49 21.88
C GLN A 60 9.23 -14.15 22.18
N LEU A 61 8.95 -15.25 21.49
CA LEU A 61 7.86 -16.17 21.76
C LEU A 61 8.44 -17.55 22.09
N ALA A 62 7.92 -18.21 23.11
CA ALA A 62 8.42 -19.48 23.63
C ALA A 62 7.27 -20.43 24.05
N THR A 63 7.60 -21.71 24.24
CA THR A 63 6.67 -22.73 24.78
C THR A 63 6.86 -23.00 26.27
N ASP A 64 7.83 -22.34 26.92
CA ASP A 64 8.08 -22.44 28.35
C ASP A 64 8.27 -21.06 29.00
N THR A 65 8.08 -21.00 30.32
CA THR A 65 8.14 -19.75 31.10
C THR A 65 9.55 -19.18 31.27
N ALA A 66 10.59 -20.01 31.11
CA ALA A 66 11.99 -19.63 31.26
C ALA A 66 12.58 -19.08 29.95
N PHE A 67 11.83 -19.16 28.83
CA PHE A 67 12.27 -18.78 27.49
C PHE A 67 13.49 -19.59 27.02
N THR A 68 13.56 -20.88 27.39
CA THR A 68 14.60 -21.80 26.91
C THR A 68 14.28 -22.41 25.55
N ASN A 69 12.99 -22.57 25.23
CA ASN A 69 12.46 -23.09 23.97
C ASN A 69 11.82 -21.95 23.18
N ILE A 70 12.65 -21.08 22.60
CA ILE A 70 12.19 -20.00 21.73
C ILE A 70 11.67 -20.60 20.42
N ILE A 71 10.41 -20.30 20.09
CA ILE A 71 9.80 -20.70 18.81
C ILE A 71 9.87 -19.59 17.75
N VAL A 72 9.90 -18.33 18.18
CA VAL A 72 10.04 -17.16 17.29
C VAL A 72 10.81 -16.07 18.03
N ALA A 73 11.77 -15.45 17.35
CA ALA A 73 12.42 -14.23 17.82
C ALA A 73 12.56 -13.25 16.67
N ARG A 74 12.40 -11.96 16.97
CA ARG A 74 12.63 -10.87 16.02
C ARG A 74 13.30 -9.72 16.76
N ASN A 75 14.40 -9.23 16.20
CA ASN A 75 15.15 -8.09 16.71
C ASN A 75 14.94 -6.88 15.81
N ASP A 76 15.25 -5.70 16.34
CA ASP A 76 15.30 -4.45 15.58
C ASP A 76 13.96 -4.10 14.90
N LEU A 77 12.85 -4.36 15.60
CA LEU A 77 11.54 -3.85 15.17
C LEU A 77 11.45 -2.36 15.52
N PHE A 78 11.24 -1.51 14.53
CA PHE A 78 11.06 -0.06 14.71
C PHE A 78 9.59 0.34 14.88
N ILE A 79 8.71 -0.66 14.99
CA ILE A 79 7.28 -0.49 15.22
C ILE A 79 6.85 -1.31 16.44
N THR A 80 5.72 -0.95 17.05
CA THR A 80 5.22 -1.61 18.25
C THR A 80 4.25 -2.76 17.97
N ARG A 81 4.54 -3.53 16.91
CA ARG A 81 3.74 -4.66 16.46
C ARG A 81 4.63 -5.74 15.86
N PHE A 82 4.27 -7.00 16.08
CA PHE A 82 4.86 -8.16 15.45
C PHE A 82 3.79 -9.20 15.06
N VAL A 83 3.91 -9.80 13.89
CA VAL A 83 3.09 -10.94 13.45
C VAL A 83 4.04 -12.09 13.09
N PRO A 84 3.88 -13.29 13.67
CA PRO A 84 4.66 -14.44 13.25
C PRO A 84 4.15 -14.94 11.88
N VAL A 85 5.03 -15.08 10.90
CA VAL A 85 4.69 -15.66 9.58
C VAL A 85 4.38 -17.16 9.71
N SER A 86 5.19 -17.87 10.49
CA SER A 86 4.95 -19.27 10.81
C SER A 86 3.82 -19.39 11.83
N ARG A 87 2.92 -20.36 11.59
CA ARG A 87 1.79 -20.63 12.48
C ARG A 87 2.29 -21.06 13.85
N LEU A 88 1.87 -20.37 14.90
CA LEU A 88 2.15 -20.74 16.28
C LEU A 88 1.58 -22.13 16.61
N PRO A 89 2.27 -22.96 17.42
CA PRO A 89 1.75 -24.27 17.84
C PRO A 89 0.43 -24.14 18.62
N LEU A 90 -0.36 -25.20 18.66
CA LEU A 90 -1.52 -25.26 19.56
C LEU A 90 -1.03 -25.28 21.02
N GLY A 91 -1.82 -24.71 21.93
CA GLY A 91 -1.49 -24.62 23.35
C GLY A 91 -0.97 -23.25 23.77
N ILE A 92 -0.30 -23.20 24.92
CA ILE A 92 0.16 -21.95 25.54
C ILE A 92 1.46 -21.48 24.89
N VAL A 93 1.48 -20.23 24.48
CA VAL A 93 2.67 -19.50 24.03
C VAL A 93 2.96 -18.39 25.04
N TYR A 94 4.22 -18.27 25.45
CA TYR A 94 4.74 -17.20 26.30
C TYR A 94 5.43 -16.17 25.43
N TRP A 95 5.27 -14.89 25.70
CA TRP A 95 5.94 -13.85 24.93
C TRP A 95 6.35 -12.65 25.78
N ARG A 96 7.43 -11.99 25.37
CA ARG A 96 8.02 -10.82 26.04
C ARG A 96 8.72 -9.91 25.03
N VAL A 97 8.86 -8.64 25.39
CA VAL A 97 9.48 -7.60 24.54
C VAL A 97 10.46 -6.78 25.38
N ARG A 98 11.55 -6.33 24.78
CA ARG A 98 12.43 -5.29 25.36
C ARG A 98 12.68 -4.20 24.34
N ALA A 99 13.07 -3.02 24.81
CA ALA A 99 13.36 -1.86 23.99
C ALA A 99 14.86 -1.55 23.98
N LYS A 100 15.29 -0.88 22.92
CA LYS A 100 16.65 -0.38 22.73
C LYS A 100 16.59 1.09 22.34
N ASP A 101 17.55 1.86 22.81
CA ASP A 101 17.76 3.23 22.34
C ASP A 101 18.27 3.26 20.89
N GLN A 102 18.44 4.46 20.34
CA GLN A 102 18.87 4.63 18.95
C GLN A 102 20.29 4.14 18.69
N ALA A 103 21.18 4.27 19.67
CA ALA A 103 22.55 3.78 19.58
C ALA A 103 22.67 2.26 19.79
N GLY A 104 21.61 1.61 20.30
CA GLY A 104 21.62 0.21 20.72
C GLY A 104 22.46 -0.03 21.98
N THR A 105 22.87 1.02 22.68
CA THR A 105 23.74 0.96 23.87
C THR A 105 22.96 0.82 25.16
N ASP A 106 21.78 1.43 25.25
CA ASP A 106 20.87 1.26 26.38
C ASP A 106 19.73 0.31 25.99
N ILE A 107 19.62 -0.79 26.73
CA ILE A 107 18.70 -1.89 26.45
C ILE A 107 17.91 -2.18 27.73
N SER A 108 16.58 -2.14 27.64
CA SER A 108 15.74 -2.40 28.81
C SER A 108 15.79 -3.88 29.20
N SER A 109 15.42 -4.14 30.46
CA SER A 109 14.99 -5.48 30.86
C SER A 109 13.81 -5.94 29.99
N TRP A 110 13.71 -7.25 29.79
CA TRP A 110 12.51 -7.83 29.19
C TRP A 110 11.27 -7.50 30.01
N SER A 111 10.17 -7.20 29.32
CA SER A 111 8.86 -7.01 29.94
C SER A 111 8.45 -8.23 30.78
N ALA A 112 7.48 -8.02 31.68
CA ALA A 112 6.72 -9.14 32.21
C ALA A 112 6.14 -9.97 31.05
N ARG A 113 6.27 -11.30 31.14
CA ARG A 113 5.78 -12.19 30.09
C ARG A 113 4.26 -12.22 30.08
N PHE A 114 3.67 -12.20 28.90
CA PHE A 114 2.26 -12.55 28.70
C PHE A 114 2.13 -13.97 28.18
N THR A 115 0.96 -14.56 28.40
CA THR A 115 0.55 -15.86 27.83
C THR A 115 -0.58 -15.67 26.83
N TYR A 116 -0.58 -16.51 25.80
CA TYR A 116 -1.66 -16.62 24.82
C TYR A 116 -1.90 -18.10 24.49
N THR A 117 -3.15 -18.54 24.56
CA THR A 117 -3.53 -19.92 24.20
C THR A 117 -4.04 -19.97 22.77
N VAL A 118 -3.34 -20.72 21.93
CA VAL A 118 -3.78 -21.03 20.56
C VAL A 118 -4.68 -22.26 20.61
N ALA A 119 -5.98 -22.06 20.43
CA ALA A 119 -6.99 -23.12 20.44
C ALA A 119 -7.30 -23.63 19.02
N GLN A 120 -7.74 -24.88 18.92
CA GLN A 120 -8.29 -25.47 17.71
C GLN A 120 -9.82 -25.37 17.77
N PRO A 121 -10.51 -24.86 16.72
CA PRO A 121 -11.95 -24.96 16.66
C PRO A 121 -12.40 -26.43 16.65
N VAL A 122 -13.42 -26.76 17.44
CA VAL A 122 -13.91 -28.14 17.62
C VAL A 122 -14.81 -28.63 16.47
N ARG A 123 -15.39 -27.72 15.69
CA ARG A 123 -16.31 -28.04 14.59
C ARG A 123 -15.63 -27.83 13.24
N THR A 124 -15.72 -28.84 12.38
CA THR A 124 -15.28 -28.75 10.98
C THR A 124 -16.45 -29.07 10.06
N TYR A 125 -16.68 -28.20 9.08
CA TYR A 125 -17.68 -28.35 8.03
C TYR A 125 -16.96 -28.53 6.70
N THR A 126 -17.09 -29.71 6.10
CA THR A 126 -16.38 -30.05 4.86
C THR A 126 -17.23 -29.71 3.64
N ILE A 127 -16.62 -29.06 2.65
CA ILE A 127 -17.16 -28.85 1.32
C ILE A 127 -16.70 -30.03 0.44
N PRO A 128 -17.61 -30.90 -0.04
CA PRO A 128 -17.26 -32.02 -0.91
C PRO A 128 -16.59 -31.57 -2.21
N ALA A 129 -15.77 -32.43 -2.83
CA ALA A 129 -15.18 -32.14 -4.13
C ALA A 129 -16.25 -31.82 -5.20
N GLY A 130 -15.99 -30.81 -6.05
CA GLY A 130 -16.92 -30.41 -7.11
C GLY A 130 -18.23 -29.77 -6.63
N ALA A 131 -18.34 -29.40 -5.35
CA ALA A 131 -19.55 -28.76 -4.83
C ALA A 131 -19.87 -27.46 -5.59
N THR A 132 -21.16 -27.26 -5.90
CA THR A 132 -21.64 -26.02 -6.55
C THR A 132 -21.49 -24.81 -5.64
N LEU A 133 -21.49 -23.60 -6.22
CA LEU A 133 -21.48 -22.35 -5.45
C LEU A 133 -22.57 -22.29 -4.38
N LYS A 134 -23.78 -22.78 -4.69
CA LYS A 134 -24.88 -22.85 -3.73
C LYS A 134 -24.52 -23.77 -2.55
N ALA A 135 -23.99 -24.96 -2.80
CA ALA A 135 -23.60 -25.90 -1.75
C ALA A 135 -22.44 -25.36 -0.88
N ILE A 136 -21.48 -24.66 -1.49
CA ILE A 136 -20.42 -23.93 -0.78
C ILE A 136 -21.03 -22.89 0.17
N LYS A 137 -21.91 -22.02 -0.35
CA LYS A 137 -22.60 -20.99 0.46
C LYS A 137 -23.42 -21.60 1.59
N ASP A 138 -24.16 -22.68 1.33
CA ASP A 138 -24.99 -23.36 2.32
C ASP A 138 -24.13 -23.97 3.45
N THR A 139 -23.00 -24.60 3.10
CA THR A 139 -22.05 -25.15 4.07
C THR A 139 -21.34 -24.05 4.86
N MET A 140 -20.94 -22.97 4.19
CA MET A 140 -20.36 -21.79 4.83
C MET A 140 -21.32 -21.16 5.85
N ARG A 141 -22.61 -21.01 5.52
CA ARG A 141 -23.61 -20.50 6.49
C ARG A 141 -23.71 -21.39 7.72
N LYS A 142 -23.69 -22.73 7.56
CA LYS A 142 -23.67 -23.66 8.70
C LYS A 142 -22.42 -23.47 9.56
N ALA A 143 -21.25 -23.31 8.95
CA ALA A 143 -20.01 -23.05 9.67
C ALA A 143 -20.07 -21.73 10.46
N ILE A 144 -20.55 -20.66 9.82
CA ILE A 144 -20.70 -19.32 10.43
C ILE A 144 -21.64 -19.35 11.64
N MET A 145 -22.79 -20.02 11.54
CA MET A 145 -23.75 -20.11 12.65
C MET A 145 -23.21 -20.91 13.85
N ASN A 146 -22.10 -21.62 13.69
CA ASN A 146 -21.54 -22.52 14.68
C ASN A 146 -20.08 -22.19 15.00
N THR A 147 -19.63 -20.95 14.79
CA THR A 147 -18.28 -20.54 15.17
C THR A 147 -18.07 -20.64 16.70
N PRO A 148 -16.83 -20.88 17.18
CA PRO A 148 -15.60 -21.06 16.42
C PRO A 148 -15.61 -22.35 15.58
N SER A 149 -15.27 -22.25 14.30
CA SER A 149 -15.36 -23.40 13.38
C SER A 149 -14.33 -23.34 12.24
N ILE A 150 -14.14 -24.49 11.59
CA ILE A 150 -13.37 -24.62 10.35
C ILE A 150 -14.35 -24.93 9.22
N LEU A 151 -14.28 -24.18 8.13
CA LEU A 151 -14.87 -24.52 6.83
C LEU A 151 -13.74 -25.08 5.95
N ALA A 152 -13.78 -26.37 5.63
CA ALA A 152 -12.70 -27.05 4.93
C ALA A 152 -13.11 -27.48 3.52
N PHE A 153 -12.38 -27.04 2.50
CA PHE A 153 -12.49 -27.62 1.16
C PHE A 153 -11.85 -29.00 1.11
N THR A 154 -12.33 -29.87 0.21
CA THR A 154 -11.70 -31.17 -0.04
C THR A 154 -10.32 -30.93 -0.66
N ALA A 155 -9.30 -31.66 -0.18
CA ALA A 155 -7.92 -31.42 -0.57
C ALA A 155 -7.71 -31.57 -2.07
N ASP A 156 -6.99 -30.59 -2.66
CA ASP A 156 -6.62 -30.51 -4.08
C ASP A 156 -7.79 -30.57 -5.08
N ALA A 157 -9.05 -30.52 -4.59
CA ALA A 157 -10.23 -30.60 -5.43
C ALA A 157 -10.44 -29.30 -6.23
N THR A 158 -11.09 -29.42 -7.38
CA THR A 158 -11.47 -28.29 -8.23
C THR A 158 -12.94 -27.93 -8.03
N TYR A 159 -13.22 -26.64 -7.98
CA TYR A 159 -14.54 -26.04 -7.79
C TYR A 159 -14.79 -25.01 -8.88
N GLU A 160 -15.71 -25.31 -9.80
CA GLU A 160 -16.12 -24.40 -10.86
C GLU A 160 -17.34 -23.59 -10.40
N LEU A 161 -17.15 -22.27 -10.29
CA LEU A 161 -18.15 -21.32 -9.84
C LEU A 161 -18.72 -20.60 -11.05
N ASP A 162 -19.89 -21.02 -11.49
CA ASP A 162 -20.61 -20.46 -12.65
C ASP A 162 -22.00 -19.97 -12.22
N ALA A 163 -22.96 -20.89 -12.14
CA ALA A 163 -24.35 -20.56 -11.81
C ALA A 163 -24.55 -20.00 -10.39
N GLY A 164 -25.45 -19.03 -10.26
CA GLY A 164 -25.90 -18.47 -8.97
C GLY A 164 -25.05 -17.31 -8.44
N ILE A 165 -24.28 -16.66 -9.30
CA ILE A 165 -23.60 -15.39 -9.04
C ILE A 165 -24.55 -14.25 -9.43
N THR A 166 -24.91 -13.39 -8.46
CA THR A 166 -25.91 -12.31 -8.65
C THR A 166 -25.39 -10.93 -8.24
N GLY A 167 -24.07 -10.76 -8.07
CA GLY A 167 -23.46 -9.51 -7.63
C GLY A 167 -21.96 -9.45 -7.92
N LEU A 168 -21.26 -8.47 -7.33
CA LEU A 168 -19.84 -8.22 -7.60
C LEU A 168 -18.89 -9.33 -7.09
N PHE A 169 -19.38 -10.24 -6.25
CA PHE A 169 -18.58 -11.32 -5.68
C PHE A 169 -19.31 -12.66 -5.78
N ALA A 170 -18.55 -13.73 -6.04
CA ALA A 170 -19.08 -15.09 -6.00
C ALA A 170 -19.58 -15.44 -4.59
N ILE A 171 -18.80 -15.07 -3.56
CA ILE A 171 -19.17 -15.21 -2.14
C ILE A 171 -19.19 -13.82 -1.49
N ASP A 172 -20.31 -13.44 -0.90
CA ASP A 172 -20.46 -12.20 -0.15
C ASP A 172 -21.14 -12.51 1.18
N THR A 173 -20.45 -12.20 2.28
CA THR A 173 -20.85 -12.60 3.63
C THR A 173 -20.42 -11.57 4.67
N ALA A 174 -21.01 -11.63 5.85
CA ALA A 174 -20.78 -10.66 6.90
C ALA A 174 -21.01 -11.23 8.31
N ASN A 175 -20.64 -10.44 9.33
CA ASN A 175 -20.90 -10.70 10.75
C ASN A 175 -20.31 -12.02 11.26
N ILE A 176 -19.11 -12.36 10.80
CA ILE A 176 -18.40 -13.59 11.17
C ILE A 176 -17.41 -13.30 12.28
N ASN A 177 -17.37 -14.16 13.30
CA ASN A 177 -16.33 -14.14 14.32
C ASN A 177 -15.76 -15.55 14.47
N ASP A 178 -14.43 -15.69 14.46
CA ASP A 178 -13.72 -16.96 14.72
C ASP A 178 -13.96 -18.07 13.68
N LEU A 179 -13.71 -17.78 12.40
CA LEU A 179 -13.82 -18.74 11.30
C LEU A 179 -12.48 -18.97 10.62
N ILE A 180 -12.12 -20.24 10.43
CA ILE A 180 -11.01 -20.63 9.56
C ILE A 180 -11.59 -21.23 8.28
N ILE A 181 -11.37 -20.57 7.15
CA ILE A 181 -11.60 -21.10 5.81
C ILE A 181 -10.32 -21.79 5.35
N GLU A 182 -10.35 -23.11 5.40
CA GLU A 182 -9.26 -23.98 5.04
C GLU A 182 -9.43 -24.50 3.61
N GLY A 183 -8.61 -24.00 2.68
CA GLY A 183 -8.68 -24.37 1.29
C GLY A 183 -8.10 -25.75 0.97
N ASN A 184 -7.22 -26.30 1.81
CA ASN A 184 -6.55 -27.58 1.52
C ASN A 184 -5.97 -27.68 0.08
N ASN A 185 -5.41 -26.58 -0.44
CA ASN A 185 -4.90 -26.44 -1.81
C ASN A 185 -5.94 -26.57 -2.93
N ALA A 186 -7.24 -26.44 -2.61
CA ALA A 186 -8.31 -26.48 -3.58
C ALA A 186 -8.16 -25.42 -4.69
N ASN A 187 -8.57 -25.79 -5.90
CA ASN A 187 -8.60 -24.93 -7.07
C ASN A 187 -10.00 -24.35 -7.24
N ILE A 188 -10.12 -23.04 -7.17
CA ILE A 188 -11.35 -22.29 -7.42
C ILE A 188 -11.27 -21.66 -8.80
N LEU A 189 -12.21 -21.99 -9.68
CA LEU A 189 -12.29 -21.44 -11.02
C LEU A 189 -13.61 -20.68 -11.18
N ILE A 190 -13.54 -19.36 -11.39
CA ILE A 190 -14.72 -18.55 -11.70
C ILE A 190 -14.96 -18.61 -13.21
N LYS A 191 -16.09 -19.21 -13.60
CA LYS A 191 -16.46 -19.48 -14.99
C LYS A 191 -17.43 -18.43 -15.49
N ASN A 192 -17.30 -18.00 -16.75
CA ASN A 192 -18.25 -17.10 -17.44
C ASN A 192 -18.53 -15.74 -16.77
N HIS A 193 -17.75 -15.39 -15.74
CA HIS A 193 -17.94 -14.23 -14.89
C HIS A 193 -16.62 -13.47 -14.68
N ALA A 194 -15.99 -13.06 -15.79
CA ALA A 194 -14.70 -12.34 -15.81
C ALA A 194 -14.70 -11.03 -15.00
N HIS A 195 -15.88 -10.49 -14.68
CA HIS A 195 -16.09 -9.24 -13.96
C HIS A 195 -16.46 -9.45 -12.47
N VAL A 196 -16.33 -10.68 -11.94
CA VAL A 196 -16.77 -11.00 -10.58
C VAL A 196 -15.57 -11.35 -9.70
N GLY A 197 -15.51 -10.72 -8.53
CA GLY A 197 -14.54 -11.04 -7.49
C GLY A 197 -14.83 -12.36 -6.78
N PHE A 198 -13.86 -12.94 -6.08
CA PHE A 198 -14.09 -14.23 -5.43
C PHE A 198 -14.85 -14.08 -4.10
N MET A 199 -14.35 -13.28 -3.16
CA MET A 199 -14.92 -13.24 -1.80
C MET A 199 -14.96 -11.83 -1.20
N ARG A 200 -16.11 -11.45 -0.63
CA ARG A 200 -16.24 -10.27 0.25
C ARG A 200 -16.68 -10.68 1.65
N ILE A 201 -15.98 -10.14 2.66
CA ILE A 201 -16.27 -10.33 4.09
C ILE A 201 -16.47 -8.97 4.75
N GLN A 202 -17.56 -8.80 5.50
CA GLN A 202 -17.90 -7.49 6.10
C GLN A 202 -18.20 -7.62 7.60
N ASN A 203 -17.93 -6.58 8.39
CA ASN A 203 -18.28 -6.51 9.81
C ASN A 203 -17.85 -7.75 10.61
N SER A 204 -16.65 -8.26 10.34
CA SER A 204 -16.19 -9.57 10.82
C SER A 204 -14.84 -9.48 11.50
N ASN A 205 -14.51 -10.46 12.35
CA ASN A 205 -13.26 -10.43 13.09
C ASN A 205 -12.69 -11.83 13.37
N ARG A 206 -11.35 -11.94 13.46
CA ARG A 206 -10.63 -13.22 13.67
C ARG A 206 -10.99 -14.26 12.62
N ILE A 207 -10.70 -13.92 11.35
CA ILE A 207 -10.95 -14.80 10.20
C ILE A 207 -9.63 -15.17 9.55
N THR A 208 -9.45 -16.45 9.24
CA THR A 208 -8.32 -16.93 8.44
C THR A 208 -8.84 -17.55 7.16
N VAL A 209 -8.30 -17.15 6.01
CA VAL A 209 -8.52 -17.79 4.71
C VAL A 209 -7.17 -18.26 4.20
N ARG A 210 -7.03 -19.56 3.91
CA ARG A 210 -5.72 -20.08 3.53
C ARG A 210 -5.75 -21.22 2.53
N ARG A 211 -4.62 -21.43 1.85
CA ARG A 211 -4.36 -22.58 0.96
C ARG A 211 -5.41 -22.75 -0.13
N LEU A 212 -5.75 -21.67 -0.82
CA LEU A 212 -6.61 -21.68 -2.00
C LEU A 212 -5.81 -21.27 -3.23
N LYS A 213 -6.16 -21.84 -4.39
CA LYS A 213 -5.69 -21.40 -5.70
C LYS A 213 -6.90 -20.85 -6.45
N VAL A 214 -6.85 -19.61 -6.94
CA VAL A 214 -8.01 -18.95 -7.56
C VAL A 214 -7.65 -18.47 -8.97
N ASP A 215 -8.53 -18.74 -9.93
CA ASP A 215 -8.38 -18.37 -11.34
C ASP A 215 -9.73 -18.08 -12.01
N TRP A 216 -9.68 -17.50 -13.21
CA TRP A 216 -10.86 -17.12 -14.00
C TRP A 216 -10.80 -17.73 -15.40
N ASP A 217 -11.95 -18.10 -15.94
CA ASP A 217 -12.10 -18.56 -17.33
C ASP A 217 -13.47 -18.13 -17.92
N PRO A 218 -13.51 -17.19 -18.89
CA PRO A 218 -12.35 -16.55 -19.52
C PRO A 218 -11.62 -15.60 -18.56
N LEU A 219 -10.38 -15.24 -18.91
CA LEU A 219 -9.58 -14.29 -18.13
C LEU A 219 -10.23 -12.90 -18.07
N PRO A 220 -9.99 -12.11 -17.01
CA PRO A 220 -10.49 -10.75 -16.88
C PRO A 220 -9.70 -9.72 -17.72
N HIS A 221 -8.81 -10.16 -18.60
CA HIS A 221 -8.00 -9.32 -19.47
C HIS A 221 -7.75 -10.03 -20.79
N SER A 222 -7.54 -9.26 -21.86
CA SER A 222 -7.18 -9.77 -23.18
C SER A 222 -5.74 -9.43 -23.52
N LEU A 223 -5.02 -10.37 -24.14
CA LEU A 223 -3.75 -10.09 -24.80
C LEU A 223 -3.91 -10.06 -26.32
N LEU A 224 -3.26 -9.09 -26.96
CA LEU A 224 -3.34 -8.85 -28.40
C LEU A 224 -1.93 -8.66 -28.97
N ASP A 225 -1.64 -9.32 -30.10
CA ASP A 225 -0.42 -9.06 -30.88
C ASP A 225 -0.62 -7.83 -31.77
N VAL A 226 0.32 -6.89 -31.75
CA VAL A 226 0.36 -5.76 -32.68
C VAL A 226 0.88 -6.26 -34.03
N ILE A 227 0.02 -6.23 -35.07
CA ILE A 227 0.34 -6.78 -36.40
C ILE A 227 0.64 -5.70 -37.45
N SER A 228 0.17 -4.47 -37.26
CA SER A 228 0.60 -3.31 -38.05
C SER A 228 0.45 -2.02 -37.25
N VAL A 229 1.32 -1.04 -37.52
CA VAL A 229 1.30 0.28 -36.88
C VAL A 229 1.29 1.35 -37.97
N ASN A 230 0.36 2.31 -37.88
CA ASN A 230 0.35 3.49 -38.72
C ASN A 230 0.69 4.73 -37.88
N ASN A 231 1.90 5.24 -38.05
CA ASN A 231 2.43 6.41 -37.34
C ASN A 231 2.52 7.65 -38.24
N SER A 232 1.77 7.71 -39.36
CA SER A 232 1.80 8.89 -40.24
C SER A 232 1.29 10.17 -39.57
N ASP A 233 0.40 10.02 -38.58
CA ASP A 233 -0.06 11.11 -37.71
C ASP A 233 0.40 10.86 -36.26
N THR A 234 1.27 11.74 -35.75
CA THR A 234 1.82 11.65 -34.39
C THR A 234 0.81 11.91 -33.27
N ASN A 235 -0.39 12.41 -33.61
CA ASN A 235 -1.47 12.67 -32.67
C ASN A 235 -2.57 11.61 -32.73
N THR A 236 -2.32 10.47 -33.36
CA THR A 236 -3.31 9.38 -33.46
C THR A 236 -2.68 8.05 -33.09
N LEU A 237 -3.39 7.25 -32.28
CA LEU A 237 -3.11 5.83 -32.17
C LEU A 237 -3.86 5.12 -33.30
N ASN A 238 -3.14 4.47 -34.20
CA ASN A 238 -3.73 3.64 -35.27
C ASN A 238 -2.93 2.35 -35.44
N VAL A 239 -3.45 1.26 -34.89
CA VAL A 239 -2.80 -0.05 -34.93
C VAL A 239 -3.80 -1.13 -35.31
N ASN A 240 -3.34 -2.11 -36.08
CA ASN A 240 -4.08 -3.36 -36.20
C ASN A 240 -3.50 -4.37 -35.22
N VAL A 241 -4.40 -5.06 -34.54
CA VAL A 241 -4.07 -6.05 -33.53
C VAL A 241 -4.80 -7.36 -33.80
N ARG A 242 -4.23 -8.46 -33.32
CA ARG A 242 -4.82 -9.80 -33.39
C ARG A 242 -4.97 -10.36 -31.99
N LEU A 243 -6.11 -10.97 -31.67
CA LEU A 243 -6.27 -11.70 -30.41
C LEU A 243 -5.19 -12.77 -30.29
N ARG A 244 -4.41 -12.72 -29.20
CA ARG A 244 -3.28 -13.63 -29.01
C ARG A 244 -3.79 -15.07 -28.91
N GLY A 245 -3.33 -15.93 -29.81
CA GLY A 245 -3.60 -17.36 -29.74
C GLY A 245 -2.75 -18.05 -28.68
N VAL A 246 -3.29 -19.11 -28.07
CA VAL A 246 -2.54 -20.00 -27.17
C VAL A 246 -2.66 -21.42 -27.70
N THR A 247 -1.54 -22.02 -28.06
CA THR A 247 -1.47 -23.38 -28.60
C THR A 247 -2.20 -24.36 -27.68
N GLY A 248 -3.15 -25.13 -28.23
CA GLY A 248 -3.90 -26.15 -27.49
C GLY A 248 -5.07 -25.63 -26.65
N LYS A 249 -5.44 -24.35 -26.73
CA LYS A 249 -6.65 -23.79 -26.10
C LYS A 249 -7.67 -23.40 -27.16
N MET A 250 -8.86 -24.03 -27.15
CA MET A 250 -9.89 -23.89 -28.19
C MET A 250 -11.15 -23.08 -27.78
N SER A 251 -11.16 -22.49 -26.59
CA SER A 251 -12.18 -21.53 -26.09
C SER A 251 -11.45 -20.20 -25.81
N PRO A 252 -12.06 -18.98 -25.80
CA PRO A 252 -11.29 -17.75 -25.79
C PRO A 252 -10.58 -17.59 -24.43
N TYR A 253 -9.40 -18.20 -24.33
CA TYR A 253 -8.49 -18.16 -23.21
C TYR A 253 -8.22 -16.70 -22.82
N TYR A 254 -8.08 -15.85 -23.83
CA TYR A 254 -8.28 -14.42 -23.75
C TYR A 254 -9.67 -14.06 -24.30
N PRO A 255 -10.50 -13.30 -23.58
CA PRO A 255 -11.80 -12.88 -24.07
C PRO A 255 -11.65 -12.02 -25.34
N ALA A 256 -12.60 -12.15 -26.25
CA ALA A 256 -12.71 -11.23 -27.38
C ALA A 256 -13.04 -9.82 -26.87
N ILE A 257 -12.47 -8.79 -27.52
CA ILE A 257 -12.62 -7.38 -27.13
C ILE A 257 -13.76 -6.67 -27.88
N TYR A 258 -14.46 -7.38 -28.76
CA TYR A 258 -15.59 -6.89 -29.55
C TYR A 258 -16.75 -7.89 -29.44
N ASN A 259 -18.00 -7.40 -29.43
CA ASN A 259 -19.22 -8.21 -29.24
C ASN A 259 -19.17 -9.13 -28.00
N ASN A 260 -18.50 -8.69 -26.93
CA ASN A 260 -18.41 -9.41 -25.67
C ASN A 260 -18.75 -8.50 -24.48
N PRO A 261 -20.05 -8.27 -24.20
CA PRO A 261 -20.49 -7.36 -23.13
C PRO A 261 -19.93 -7.70 -21.75
N SER A 262 -19.68 -8.99 -21.47
CA SER A 262 -19.10 -9.44 -20.19
C SER A 262 -17.68 -8.92 -19.94
N PHE A 263 -17.00 -8.45 -20.98
CA PHE A 263 -15.70 -7.81 -20.95
C PHE A 263 -15.81 -6.31 -21.27
N THR A 264 -16.44 -5.95 -22.38
CA THR A 264 -16.45 -4.57 -22.91
C THR A 264 -17.13 -3.57 -22.00
N ASN A 265 -18.12 -3.99 -21.21
CA ASN A 265 -18.81 -3.11 -20.26
C ASN A 265 -17.94 -2.71 -19.05
N TYR A 266 -16.83 -3.43 -18.82
CA TYR A 266 -15.94 -3.24 -17.67
C TYR A 266 -14.51 -2.89 -18.11
N TRP A 267 -14.32 -2.67 -19.41
CA TRP A 267 -13.05 -2.20 -19.98
C TRP A 267 -12.65 -0.89 -19.31
N SER A 268 -11.38 -0.79 -18.91
CA SER A 268 -10.85 0.49 -18.39
C SER A 268 -9.66 1.02 -19.19
N TRP A 269 -8.48 0.43 -19.05
CA TRP A 269 -7.24 0.91 -19.69
C TRP A 269 -6.56 -0.21 -20.45
N ALA A 270 -5.55 0.15 -21.24
CA ALA A 270 -4.68 -0.77 -21.92
C ALA A 270 -3.21 -0.39 -21.72
N TYR A 271 -2.32 -1.37 -21.90
CA TYR A 271 -0.89 -1.15 -21.74
C TYR A 271 -0.05 -2.16 -22.52
N LEU A 272 1.16 -1.74 -22.91
CA LEU A 272 2.14 -2.59 -23.57
C LEU A 272 2.93 -3.39 -22.53
N VAL A 273 2.86 -4.72 -22.63
CA VAL A 273 3.61 -5.65 -21.77
C VAL A 273 4.93 -6.02 -22.42
N ASP A 274 5.92 -6.44 -21.62
CA ASP A 274 7.22 -6.90 -22.11
C ASP A 274 7.28 -8.44 -22.08
N PRO A 275 7.21 -9.13 -23.23
CA PRO A 275 7.28 -10.59 -23.27
C PRO A 275 8.65 -11.14 -22.85
N ALA A 276 9.72 -10.34 -22.88
CA ALA A 276 11.05 -10.74 -22.45
C ALA A 276 11.23 -10.66 -20.92
N ASP A 277 10.34 -9.95 -20.23
CA ASP A 277 10.30 -9.81 -18.77
C ASP A 277 8.85 -9.96 -18.28
N PRO A 278 8.30 -11.20 -18.27
CA PRO A 278 6.89 -11.45 -18.02
C PRO A 278 6.37 -10.84 -16.72
N GLY A 279 5.21 -10.17 -16.79
CA GLY A 279 4.60 -9.45 -15.68
C GLY A 279 4.99 -7.98 -15.60
N SER A 280 6.01 -7.56 -16.36
CA SER A 280 6.39 -6.15 -16.47
C SER A 280 5.84 -5.49 -17.74
N LEU A 281 5.94 -4.17 -17.78
CA LEU A 281 5.61 -3.40 -18.96
C LEU A 281 6.81 -3.23 -19.88
N LYS A 282 6.50 -2.93 -21.15
CA LYS A 282 7.48 -2.39 -22.09
C LYS A 282 8.09 -1.12 -21.49
N LYS A 283 9.42 -1.03 -21.49
CA LYS A 283 10.19 0.04 -20.86
C LYS A 283 10.31 1.23 -21.79
N ILE A 284 9.26 2.05 -21.78
CA ILE A 284 9.05 3.25 -22.59
C ILE A 284 8.36 4.32 -21.74
N ASN A 285 8.54 5.59 -22.10
CA ASN A 285 8.08 6.74 -21.31
C ASN A 285 6.55 6.82 -21.14
N ASN A 286 5.78 6.19 -22.04
CA ASN A 286 4.34 6.04 -21.88
C ASN A 286 3.87 4.67 -22.40
N ASN A 287 3.61 3.75 -21.48
CA ASN A 287 3.23 2.36 -21.75
C ASN A 287 1.77 2.07 -21.39
N THR A 288 1.03 3.01 -20.81
CA THR A 288 -0.36 2.83 -20.35
C THR A 288 -1.24 3.94 -20.90
N PHE A 289 -2.41 3.60 -21.44
CA PHE A 289 -3.26 4.57 -22.14
C PHE A 289 -4.74 4.25 -22.02
N GLY A 290 -5.54 5.32 -22.08
CA GLY A 290 -6.98 5.25 -22.22
C GLY A 290 -7.34 4.94 -23.66
N ILE A 291 -8.03 3.82 -23.86
CA ILE A 291 -8.76 3.44 -25.07
C ILE A 291 -10.04 2.77 -24.61
N GLY A 292 -11.09 2.76 -25.42
CA GLY A 292 -12.36 2.12 -25.09
C GLY A 292 -12.97 1.36 -26.26
N PRO A 293 -14.13 0.71 -26.04
CA PRO A 293 -14.81 -0.06 -27.08
C PRO A 293 -15.13 0.73 -28.35
N ALA A 294 -15.35 2.05 -28.23
CA ALA A 294 -15.63 2.93 -29.36
C ALA A 294 -14.43 3.14 -30.30
N ASP A 295 -13.20 2.88 -29.83
CA ASP A 295 -11.97 2.99 -30.62
C ASP A 295 -11.69 1.73 -31.44
N VAL A 296 -12.51 0.66 -31.30
CA VAL A 296 -12.24 -0.67 -31.86
C VAL A 296 -13.18 -0.98 -33.02
N THR A 297 -12.60 -1.29 -34.19
CA THR A 297 -13.34 -1.81 -35.34
C THR A 297 -12.86 -3.21 -35.70
N PRO A 298 -13.74 -4.22 -35.80
CA PRO A 298 -13.34 -5.55 -36.27
C PRO A 298 -12.91 -5.51 -37.74
N LEU A 299 -11.84 -6.24 -38.08
CA LEU A 299 -11.40 -6.43 -39.45
C LEU A 299 -11.95 -7.76 -40.00
N ALA A 300 -12.14 -7.85 -41.31
CA ALA A 300 -12.79 -8.99 -41.97
C ALA A 300 -12.23 -10.37 -41.54
N CYS A 301 -13.14 -11.35 -41.43
CA CYS A 301 -12.96 -12.67 -40.82
C CYS A 301 -11.68 -13.38 -41.26
N LYS A 302 -10.74 -13.48 -40.33
CA LYS A 302 -9.60 -14.42 -40.37
C LYS A 302 -9.84 -15.50 -39.31
N ASP A 303 -9.11 -16.61 -39.39
CA ASP A 303 -9.19 -17.72 -38.43
C ASP A 303 -8.96 -17.30 -36.97
N THR A 304 -8.39 -16.11 -36.74
CA THR A 304 -8.23 -15.49 -35.44
C THR A 304 -8.79 -14.06 -35.47
N PRO A 305 -9.56 -13.62 -34.44
CA PRO A 305 -10.11 -12.27 -34.41
C PRO A 305 -9.03 -11.18 -34.55
N THR A 306 -9.27 -10.23 -35.44
CA THR A 306 -8.41 -9.07 -35.69
C THR A 306 -9.19 -7.78 -35.62
N TYR A 307 -8.55 -6.72 -35.13
CA TYR A 307 -9.19 -5.43 -34.88
C TYR A 307 -8.27 -4.29 -35.33
N ASN A 308 -8.86 -3.19 -35.78
CA ASN A 308 -8.20 -1.89 -35.83
C ASN A 308 -8.55 -1.14 -34.53
N ILE A 309 -7.53 -0.62 -33.85
CA ILE A 309 -7.67 0.31 -32.74
C ILE A 309 -7.27 1.68 -33.26
N TYR A 310 -8.24 2.59 -33.31
CA TYR A 310 -8.09 3.96 -33.78
C TYR A 310 -8.55 4.94 -32.70
N HIS A 311 -7.63 5.73 -32.16
CA HIS A 311 -7.93 6.75 -31.15
C HIS A 311 -7.30 8.09 -31.55
N ALA A 312 -8.11 8.99 -32.10
CA ALA A 312 -7.69 10.33 -32.50
C ALA A 312 -7.36 11.20 -31.28
N GLY A 313 -6.32 12.03 -31.39
CA GLY A 313 -5.80 12.84 -30.28
C GLY A 313 -4.82 12.11 -29.36
N SER A 314 -4.60 10.81 -29.57
CA SER A 314 -3.68 10.01 -28.77
C SER A 314 -2.25 10.03 -29.29
N LYS A 315 -1.32 10.54 -28.47
CA LYS A 315 0.12 10.63 -28.82
C LYS A 315 0.91 9.34 -28.54
N VAL A 316 0.22 8.25 -28.19
CA VAL A 316 0.88 7.00 -27.78
C VAL A 316 1.23 6.08 -28.94
N GLY A 317 0.64 6.28 -30.13
CA GLY A 317 0.89 5.44 -31.32
C GLY A 317 2.38 5.30 -31.66
N LYS A 318 3.16 6.37 -31.46
CA LYS A 318 4.61 6.39 -31.69
C LYS A 318 5.43 5.37 -30.89
N PHE A 319 4.87 4.81 -29.81
CA PHE A 319 5.55 3.82 -28.97
C PHE A 319 5.27 2.36 -29.37
N PHE A 320 4.32 2.15 -30.29
CA PHE A 320 3.97 0.83 -30.79
C PHE A 320 4.92 0.39 -31.91
N ALA A 321 5.25 -0.89 -31.89
CA ALA A 321 5.96 -1.60 -32.93
C ALA A 321 5.22 -2.90 -33.29
N VAL A 322 5.39 -3.37 -34.53
CA VAL A 322 4.91 -4.70 -34.92
C VAL A 322 5.60 -5.76 -34.05
N GLY A 323 4.82 -6.69 -33.50
CA GLY A 323 5.29 -7.71 -32.56
C GLY A 323 5.15 -7.36 -31.08
N ASP A 324 4.81 -6.10 -30.76
CA ASP A 324 4.43 -5.73 -29.39
C ASP A 324 3.20 -6.50 -28.92
N VAL A 325 3.07 -6.63 -27.60
CA VAL A 325 1.92 -7.28 -26.97
C VAL A 325 1.16 -6.25 -26.14
N LEU A 326 -0.11 -6.10 -26.46
CA LEU A 326 -1.05 -5.19 -25.81
C LEU A 326 -1.94 -5.98 -24.83
N SER A 327 -2.03 -5.51 -23.60
CA SER A 327 -3.03 -5.96 -22.62
C SER A 327 -4.18 -4.97 -22.54
N ILE A 328 -5.40 -5.48 -22.44
CA ILE A 328 -6.62 -4.70 -22.16
C ILE A 328 -7.31 -5.33 -20.95
N VAL A 329 -7.61 -4.52 -19.93
CA VAL A 329 -8.16 -5.02 -18.66
C VAL A 329 -9.65 -4.71 -18.49
N ALA A 330 -10.42 -5.71 -18.05
CA ALA A 330 -11.78 -5.54 -17.55
C ALA A 330 -11.74 -5.37 -16.02
N ARG A 331 -11.78 -4.11 -15.56
CA ARG A 331 -11.62 -3.77 -14.12
C ARG A 331 -12.59 -2.72 -13.59
N ASP A 332 -13.36 -2.05 -14.44
CA ASP A 332 -14.21 -0.96 -13.97
C ASP A 332 -15.44 -1.49 -13.23
N ASN A 333 -15.76 -0.95 -12.04
CA ASN A 333 -16.92 -1.31 -11.21
C ASN A 333 -17.11 -2.81 -10.87
N VAL A 334 -16.02 -3.57 -10.71
CA VAL A 334 -16.03 -5.04 -10.45
C VAL A 334 -15.44 -5.42 -9.09
N GLY A 335 -15.38 -6.72 -8.76
CA GLY A 335 -14.84 -7.21 -7.49
C GLY A 335 -13.36 -7.64 -7.57
N PRO A 336 -12.51 -7.35 -6.56
CA PRO A 336 -11.17 -7.95 -6.43
C PRO A 336 -11.25 -9.44 -6.07
N LEU A 337 -10.10 -10.13 -6.00
CA LEU A 337 -10.02 -11.49 -5.45
C LEU A 337 -10.68 -11.55 -4.06
N MET A 338 -10.23 -10.71 -3.12
CA MET A 338 -10.77 -10.64 -1.76
C MET A 338 -10.98 -9.19 -1.34
N SER A 339 -12.17 -8.90 -0.78
CA SER A 339 -12.52 -7.59 -0.25
C SER A 339 -13.04 -7.67 1.17
N THR A 340 -12.63 -6.71 1.99
CA THR A 340 -13.02 -6.64 3.40
C THR A 340 -13.50 -5.24 3.73
N ARG A 341 -14.55 -5.14 4.54
CA ARG A 341 -15.08 -3.86 5.03
C ARG A 341 -15.39 -3.95 6.51
N ASN A 342 -14.87 -2.99 7.29
CA ASN A 342 -15.09 -2.95 8.74
C ASN A 342 -14.75 -4.30 9.40
N CYS A 343 -13.61 -4.87 9.04
CA CYS A 343 -13.14 -6.15 9.58
C CYS A 343 -11.84 -5.97 10.36
N THR A 344 -11.63 -6.80 11.38
CA THR A 344 -10.43 -6.76 12.23
C THR A 344 -9.79 -8.14 12.39
N ASP A 345 -8.46 -8.20 12.49
CA ASP A 345 -7.71 -9.46 12.64
C ASP A 345 -8.04 -10.49 11.54
N LEU A 346 -7.64 -10.16 10.32
CA LEU A 346 -7.84 -11.00 9.13
C LEU A 346 -6.51 -11.59 8.68
N VAL A 347 -6.50 -12.88 8.34
CA VAL A 347 -5.32 -13.57 7.82
C VAL A 347 -5.64 -14.19 6.47
N PHE A 348 -4.91 -13.77 5.45
CA PHE A 348 -4.76 -14.46 4.19
C PHE A 348 -3.41 -15.17 4.22
N ASP A 349 -3.39 -16.50 4.13
CA ASP A 349 -2.16 -17.28 4.21
C ASP A 349 -2.06 -18.29 3.05
N SER A 350 -0.95 -18.26 2.31
CA SER A 350 -0.68 -19.26 1.27
C SER A 350 -1.79 -19.34 0.21
N VAL A 351 -2.38 -18.20 -0.16
CA VAL A 351 -3.37 -18.08 -1.24
C VAL A 351 -2.62 -17.75 -2.55
N ILE A 352 -2.93 -18.48 -3.61
CA ILE A 352 -2.39 -18.27 -4.95
C ILE A 352 -3.49 -17.66 -5.84
N ASN A 353 -3.22 -16.49 -6.40
CA ASN A 353 -4.05 -15.76 -7.34
C ASN A 353 -3.41 -15.76 -8.72
N TYR A 354 -4.08 -16.33 -9.72
CA TYR A 354 -3.54 -16.40 -11.08
C TYR A 354 -4.06 -15.31 -12.02
N ALA A 355 -5.20 -14.72 -11.70
CA ALA A 355 -5.81 -13.58 -12.39
C ALA A 355 -6.82 -12.92 -11.44
N SER A 356 -7.25 -11.67 -11.66
CA SER A 356 -8.44 -11.15 -10.97
C SER A 356 -9.00 -9.91 -11.66
N PRO A 357 -10.33 -9.64 -11.59
CA PRO A 357 -10.97 -8.51 -12.27
C PRO A 357 -10.44 -7.15 -11.81
N ILE A 358 -10.10 -7.03 -10.53
CA ILE A 358 -9.37 -5.87 -9.97
C ILE A 358 -8.13 -6.43 -9.25
N GLY A 359 -7.78 -5.87 -8.09
CA GLY A 359 -6.63 -6.27 -7.31
C GLY A 359 -6.90 -7.50 -6.44
N CYS A 360 -5.97 -7.78 -5.52
CA CYS A 360 -5.95 -9.04 -4.79
C CYS A 360 -6.62 -8.92 -3.41
N TYR A 361 -6.05 -8.13 -2.48
CA TYR A 361 -6.51 -8.06 -1.10
C TYR A 361 -6.90 -6.65 -0.70
N TYR A 362 -8.20 -6.41 -0.52
CA TYR A 362 -8.75 -5.08 -0.26
C TYR A 362 -9.28 -4.97 1.17
N SER A 363 -8.97 -3.87 1.84
CA SER A 363 -9.46 -3.56 3.18
C SER A 363 -9.95 -2.12 3.26
N TYR A 364 -11.20 -1.97 3.67
CA TYR A 364 -11.87 -0.69 3.86
C TYR A 364 -12.29 -0.51 5.30
N ASP A 365 -11.83 0.57 5.93
CA ASP A 365 -12.28 1.01 7.25
C ASP A 365 -12.13 -0.10 8.32
N GLY A 366 -11.09 -0.93 8.18
CA GLY A 366 -10.83 -2.13 8.98
C GLY A 366 -9.60 -2.00 9.88
N SER A 367 -8.99 -3.13 10.22
CA SER A 367 -7.76 -3.17 11.01
C SER A 367 -7.05 -4.52 10.87
N ASP A 368 -5.72 -4.52 10.96
CA ASP A 368 -4.94 -5.73 11.26
C ASP A 368 -5.11 -6.87 10.24
N MET A 369 -5.18 -6.53 8.95
CA MET A 369 -5.12 -7.48 7.84
C MET A 369 -3.71 -8.01 7.66
N LYS A 370 -3.56 -9.32 7.43
CA LYS A 370 -2.28 -10.00 7.27
C LYS A 370 -2.32 -10.77 5.95
N VAL A 371 -1.32 -10.57 5.09
CA VAL A 371 -1.13 -11.25 3.82
C VAL A 371 0.22 -11.95 3.92
N LEU A 372 0.18 -13.26 4.17
CA LEU A 372 1.34 -14.07 4.54
C LEU A 372 1.51 -15.18 3.51
N ASN A 373 2.74 -15.40 3.02
CA ASN A 373 3.03 -16.51 2.10
C ASN A 373 2.16 -16.53 0.82
N CYS A 374 1.52 -15.41 0.47
CA CYS A 374 0.58 -15.35 -0.64
C CYS A 374 1.28 -15.05 -1.96
N GLN A 375 0.70 -15.51 -3.06
CA GLN A 375 1.26 -15.31 -4.40
C GLN A 375 0.17 -14.79 -5.34
N THR A 376 0.42 -13.67 -5.97
CA THR A 376 -0.20 -13.31 -7.24
C THR A 376 0.85 -13.53 -8.32
N THR A 377 0.62 -14.50 -9.20
CA THR A 377 1.65 -15.01 -10.10
C THR A 377 1.09 -15.39 -11.47
N LEU A 378 1.95 -15.38 -12.48
CA LEU A 378 1.62 -15.84 -13.82
C LEU A 378 1.51 -17.37 -13.81
N LYS A 379 0.38 -17.91 -14.28
CA LYS A 379 0.08 -19.35 -14.21
C LYS A 379 1.05 -20.19 -15.02
N ASP A 380 1.44 -19.71 -16.20
CA ASP A 380 2.32 -20.38 -17.15
C ASP A 380 2.85 -19.35 -18.17
N GLN A 381 3.71 -19.79 -19.10
CA GLN A 381 4.36 -18.96 -20.12
C GLN A 381 3.38 -18.26 -21.08
N SER A 382 2.11 -18.68 -21.13
CA SER A 382 1.12 -18.03 -21.97
C SER A 382 0.60 -16.72 -21.36
N ARG A 383 0.78 -16.49 -20.05
CA ARG A 383 0.28 -15.31 -19.32
C ARG A 383 1.37 -14.27 -19.11
N LEU A 384 1.00 -13.00 -19.29
CA LEU A 384 1.85 -11.82 -19.02
C LEU A 384 1.24 -10.87 -17.98
N VAL A 385 0.00 -11.13 -17.56
CA VAL A 385 -0.79 -10.31 -16.62
C VAL A 385 -1.44 -11.26 -15.61
N SER A 386 -1.59 -10.79 -14.38
CA SER A 386 -2.29 -11.51 -13.30
C SER A 386 -3.51 -10.71 -12.86
N ALA A 387 -3.43 -9.99 -11.75
CA ALA A 387 -4.48 -9.11 -11.26
C ALA A 387 -4.56 -7.83 -12.08
N ASN A 388 -5.77 -7.37 -12.40
CA ASN A 388 -5.99 -6.15 -13.17
C ASN A 388 -5.83 -4.86 -12.35
N ALA A 389 -5.49 -4.95 -11.06
CA ALA A 389 -5.10 -3.81 -10.24
C ALA A 389 -4.19 -4.24 -9.08
N ASP A 390 -4.35 -3.60 -7.92
CA ASP A 390 -3.40 -3.62 -6.81
C ASP A 390 -3.14 -5.02 -6.22
N GLY A 391 -1.97 -5.22 -5.62
CA GLY A 391 -1.71 -6.39 -4.78
C GLY A 391 -2.49 -6.30 -3.46
N VAL A 392 -2.13 -5.33 -2.63
CA VAL A 392 -2.77 -5.06 -1.33
C VAL A 392 -3.26 -3.62 -1.29
N HIS A 393 -4.54 -3.42 -1.01
CA HIS A 393 -5.17 -2.10 -1.06
C HIS A 393 -5.90 -1.81 0.26
N CYS A 394 -5.38 -0.87 1.05
CA CYS A 394 -5.90 -0.55 2.38
C CYS A 394 -6.27 0.93 2.51
N ARG A 395 -7.57 1.18 2.64
CA ARG A 395 -8.14 2.50 2.89
C ARG A 395 -8.63 2.60 4.33
N ALA A 396 -8.09 3.56 5.06
CA ALA A 396 -8.56 3.97 6.38
C ALA A 396 -8.58 2.85 7.45
N ASN A 397 -7.60 1.93 7.42
CA ASN A 397 -7.48 1.00 8.55
C ASN A 397 -6.88 1.70 9.79
N ALA A 398 -7.27 1.25 10.98
CA ALA A 398 -6.66 1.70 12.23
C ALA A 398 -5.23 1.13 12.40
N ILE A 399 -5.08 -0.18 12.17
CA ILE A 399 -3.78 -0.86 12.05
C ILE A 399 -3.60 -1.27 10.60
N GLY A 400 -2.48 -0.86 10.00
CA GLY A 400 -2.14 -1.16 8.62
C GLY A 400 -1.86 -2.65 8.38
N PRO A 401 -1.75 -3.06 7.11
CA PRO A 401 -1.55 -4.47 6.79
C PRO A 401 -0.17 -4.97 7.22
N TRP A 402 -0.08 -6.28 7.45
CA TRP A 402 1.18 -7.00 7.54
C TRP A 402 1.33 -7.85 6.29
N VAL A 403 2.18 -7.44 5.36
CA VAL A 403 2.46 -8.13 4.11
C VAL A 403 3.84 -8.74 4.23
N GLU A 404 3.93 -10.07 4.31
CA GLU A 404 5.21 -10.74 4.48
C GLU A 404 5.32 -12.04 3.69
N ASN A 405 6.52 -12.32 3.19
CA ASN A 405 6.85 -13.52 2.41
C ASN A 405 5.90 -13.72 1.23
N SER A 406 5.48 -12.63 0.57
CA SER A 406 4.45 -12.66 -0.47
C SER A 406 4.99 -12.16 -1.82
N THR A 407 4.33 -12.54 -2.91
CA THR A 407 4.76 -12.19 -4.27
C THR A 407 3.60 -11.61 -5.06
N PHE A 408 3.84 -10.53 -5.82
CA PHE A 408 2.89 -9.87 -6.69
C PHE A 408 3.55 -9.58 -8.04
N ILE A 409 3.30 -10.46 -9.02
CA ILE A 409 3.89 -10.40 -10.36
C ILE A 409 2.78 -10.25 -11.40
N GLY A 410 2.90 -9.26 -12.28
CA GLY A 410 1.95 -9.03 -13.38
C GLY A 410 0.70 -8.25 -12.98
N ASN A 411 0.69 -7.65 -11.78
CA ASN A 411 -0.40 -6.79 -11.35
C ASN A 411 -0.44 -5.53 -12.21
N ALA A 412 -1.64 -5.15 -12.64
CA ALA A 412 -1.84 -3.99 -13.51
C ALA A 412 -2.01 -2.66 -12.74
N ASP A 413 -1.69 -2.62 -11.45
CA ASP A 413 -1.56 -1.39 -10.67
C ASP A 413 -0.59 -1.62 -9.50
N ASP A 414 -0.71 -0.87 -8.40
CA ASP A 414 0.29 -0.87 -7.33
C ASP A 414 0.48 -2.22 -6.61
N GLY A 415 1.70 -2.52 -6.15
CA GLY A 415 1.93 -3.70 -5.31
C GLY A 415 1.22 -3.58 -3.95
N VAL A 416 1.43 -2.47 -3.25
CA VAL A 416 0.73 -2.14 -2.00
C VAL A 416 0.31 -0.68 -1.99
N ALA A 417 -0.97 -0.38 -1.73
CA ALA A 417 -1.51 0.97 -1.61
C ALA A 417 -2.11 1.19 -0.21
N LEU A 418 -1.50 2.09 0.57
CA LEU A 418 -1.95 2.46 1.92
C LEU A 418 -2.32 3.94 1.96
N TYR A 419 -3.56 4.25 2.35
CA TYR A 419 -4.03 5.63 2.40
C TYR A 419 -5.29 5.79 3.25
N ASN A 420 -5.70 7.04 3.46
CA ASN A 420 -7.10 7.38 3.64
C ASN A 420 -7.46 8.56 2.73
N LYS A 421 -8.74 8.96 2.72
CA LYS A 421 -9.24 10.01 1.83
C LYS A 421 -9.56 11.30 2.56
N GLY A 422 -9.37 12.40 1.85
CA GLY A 422 -9.78 13.72 2.28
C GLY A 422 -11.29 13.83 2.43
N ILE A 423 -11.74 14.45 3.53
CA ILE A 423 -13.14 14.78 3.81
C ILE A 423 -13.32 16.28 3.57
N PHE A 424 -14.18 16.68 2.64
CA PHE A 424 -14.23 18.07 2.18
C PHE A 424 -15.00 18.98 3.12
N VAL A 425 -14.46 20.18 3.36
CA VAL A 425 -15.14 21.25 4.09
C VAL A 425 -16.21 21.87 3.19
N LYS A 426 -17.45 21.88 3.70
CA LYS A 426 -18.60 22.49 3.02
C LYS A 426 -18.82 23.93 3.46
N THR A 427 -18.82 24.21 4.76
CA THR A 427 -18.92 25.59 5.30
C THR A 427 -18.13 25.76 6.59
N LYS A 428 -17.73 27.01 6.86
CA LYS A 428 -17.16 27.44 8.15
C LYS A 428 -18.28 27.95 9.06
N ILE A 429 -18.30 27.51 10.33
CA ILE A 429 -19.22 28.05 11.34
C ILE A 429 -18.46 28.98 12.30
N ASN A 430 -17.38 28.48 12.90
CA ASN A 430 -16.41 29.24 13.68
C ASN A 430 -15.08 28.45 13.76
N SER A 431 -14.06 28.97 14.43
CA SER A 431 -12.73 28.34 14.52
C SER A 431 -12.68 26.98 15.23
N THR A 432 -13.78 26.50 15.83
CA THR A 432 -13.90 25.17 16.46
C THR A 432 -14.98 24.30 15.81
N THR A 433 -15.63 24.78 14.75
CA THR A 433 -16.77 24.09 14.15
C THR A 433 -16.82 24.28 12.64
N LEU A 434 -16.84 23.16 11.91
CA LEU A 434 -17.00 23.11 10.45
C LEU A 434 -18.19 22.23 10.06
N THR A 435 -18.73 22.43 8.86
CA THR A 435 -19.57 21.42 8.21
C THR A 435 -18.80 20.72 7.11
N LEU A 436 -18.95 19.40 6.99
CA LEU A 436 -18.24 18.52 6.07
C LEU A 436 -19.20 17.78 5.14
N THR A 437 -18.71 17.34 3.98
CA THR A 437 -19.48 16.54 3.04
C THR A 437 -19.99 15.23 3.65
N ASN A 438 -21.22 14.84 3.30
CA ASN A 438 -21.78 13.54 3.61
C ASN A 438 -21.51 12.57 2.45
N ASN A 439 -20.31 11.96 2.44
CA ASN A 439 -19.93 10.94 1.46
C ASN A 439 -19.28 9.74 2.18
N GLU A 440 -18.95 8.69 1.43
CA GLU A 440 -18.37 7.46 1.98
C GLU A 440 -16.97 7.62 2.60
N PHE A 441 -16.32 8.78 2.47
CA PHE A 441 -15.01 9.03 3.08
C PHE A 441 -15.12 9.56 4.52
N MET A 442 -16.32 10.02 4.93
CA MET A 442 -16.55 10.52 6.27
C MET A 442 -16.42 9.40 7.31
N ASN A 443 -15.33 9.45 8.08
CA ASN A 443 -15.01 8.44 9.10
C ASN A 443 -14.55 9.04 10.45
N LEU A 444 -14.81 10.33 10.69
CA LEU A 444 -14.52 10.98 11.96
C LEU A 444 -15.53 10.58 13.04
N LYS A 445 -15.04 10.38 14.26
CA LYS A 445 -15.81 10.07 15.48
C LYS A 445 -15.23 10.87 16.64
N LYS A 446 -15.99 11.03 17.73
CA LYS A 446 -15.49 11.67 18.96
C LYS A 446 -14.17 11.02 19.39
N GLY A 447 -13.18 11.86 19.73
CA GLY A 447 -11.83 11.45 20.10
C GLY A 447 -10.90 11.16 18.92
N HIS A 448 -11.40 11.08 17.68
CA HIS A 448 -10.50 11.04 16.52
C HIS A 448 -9.74 12.35 16.38
N ILE A 449 -8.52 12.24 15.89
CA ILE A 449 -7.59 13.31 15.61
C ILE A 449 -7.50 13.46 14.10
N PHE A 450 -7.55 14.68 13.58
CA PHE A 450 -7.39 14.96 12.16
C PHE A 450 -6.45 16.14 11.90
N ARG A 451 -6.05 16.26 10.62
CA ARG A 451 -5.32 17.42 10.07
C ARG A 451 -6.11 18.05 8.94
N ILE A 452 -5.92 19.35 8.76
CA ILE A 452 -6.54 20.12 7.69
C ILE A 452 -5.50 20.38 6.60
N PHE A 453 -5.87 20.16 5.35
CA PHE A 453 -5.05 20.35 4.16
C PHE A 453 -5.73 21.34 3.22
N THR A 454 -4.96 22.30 2.71
CA THR A 454 -5.40 23.25 1.68
C THR A 454 -4.78 22.87 0.33
N PRO A 455 -5.54 22.25 -0.60
CA PRO A 455 -4.98 21.67 -1.81
C PRO A 455 -4.23 22.65 -2.71
N LYS A 456 -4.72 23.88 -2.91
CA LYS A 456 -4.08 24.86 -3.81
C LYS A 456 -2.73 25.38 -3.31
N THR A 457 -2.54 25.46 -1.99
CA THR A 457 -1.28 25.93 -1.40
C THR A 457 -0.36 24.79 -1.02
N GLY A 458 -0.90 23.56 -0.92
CA GLY A 458 -0.17 22.41 -0.40
C GLY A 458 0.12 22.49 1.09
N LYS A 459 -0.54 23.38 1.84
CA LYS A 459 -0.31 23.59 3.27
C LYS A 459 -1.07 22.57 4.10
N VAL A 460 -0.37 21.92 5.03
CA VAL A 460 -1.00 21.14 6.12
C VAL A 460 -1.01 22.01 7.39
N MET A 461 -2.18 22.30 7.93
CA MET A 461 -2.33 23.18 9.10
C MET A 461 -1.91 22.46 10.38
N SER A 462 -1.40 23.22 11.35
CA SER A 462 -1.10 22.77 12.71
C SER A 462 -2.00 23.53 13.71
N PRO A 463 -2.31 22.97 14.89
CA PRO A 463 -1.86 21.67 15.43
C PRO A 463 -2.71 20.50 14.89
N ASN A 464 -2.59 19.35 15.55
CA ASN A 464 -3.59 18.29 15.44
C ASN A 464 -4.92 18.75 16.08
N PHE A 465 -6.06 18.38 15.47
CA PHE A 465 -7.40 18.70 15.99
C PHE A 465 -8.09 17.44 16.47
N THR A 466 -8.68 17.47 17.66
CA THR A 466 -9.43 16.36 18.25
C THR A 466 -10.92 16.62 18.15
N VAL A 467 -11.65 15.65 17.62
CA VAL A 467 -13.10 15.72 17.44
C VAL A 467 -13.82 15.61 18.79
N ASP A 468 -14.64 16.60 19.10
CA ASP A 468 -15.48 16.62 20.29
C ASP A 468 -16.86 16.02 19.98
N THR A 469 -17.48 16.44 18.87
CA THR A 469 -18.79 15.96 18.42
C THR A 469 -18.85 15.82 16.89
N VAL A 470 -19.64 14.84 16.43
CA VAL A 470 -19.98 14.65 15.01
C VAL A 470 -21.46 14.30 14.95
N TYR A 471 -22.22 15.03 14.15
CA TYR A 471 -23.62 14.68 13.88
C TYR A 471 -24.03 15.13 12.48
N LEU A 472 -24.91 14.36 11.85
CA LEU A 472 -25.48 14.70 10.56
C LEU A 472 -26.51 15.81 10.74
N GLN A 473 -26.34 16.91 10.03
CA GLN A 473 -27.22 18.07 10.04
C GLN A 473 -27.43 18.56 8.60
N SER A 474 -28.68 18.53 8.12
CA SER A 474 -29.06 19.05 6.80
C SER A 474 -28.22 18.49 5.63
N GLY A 475 -27.96 17.18 5.64
CA GLY A 475 -27.19 16.50 4.58
C GLY A 475 -25.69 16.76 4.59
N ALA A 476 -25.14 17.34 5.67
CA ALA A 476 -23.71 17.53 5.91
C ALA A 476 -23.38 17.15 7.35
N TYR A 477 -22.13 16.78 7.64
CA TYR A 477 -21.71 16.50 9.01
C TYR A 477 -21.25 17.78 9.68
N ARG A 478 -21.85 18.14 10.81
CA ARG A 478 -21.31 19.17 11.69
C ARG A 478 -20.29 18.53 12.62
N VAL A 479 -19.08 19.05 12.61
CA VAL A 479 -17.95 18.55 13.40
C VAL A 479 -17.45 19.67 14.29
N GLN A 480 -17.51 19.43 15.61
CA GLN A 480 -16.88 20.29 16.62
C GLN A 480 -15.59 19.65 17.08
N PHE A 481 -14.58 20.47 17.35
CA PHE A 481 -13.25 19.99 17.69
C PHE A 481 -12.45 21.02 18.49
N SER A 482 -11.39 20.54 19.11
CA SER A 482 -10.43 21.31 19.89
C SER A 482 -8.99 20.97 19.49
N PRO A 483 -8.03 21.90 19.58
CA PRO A 483 -8.20 23.33 19.88
C PRO A 483 -8.83 24.10 18.69
N ALA A 484 -9.05 25.41 18.86
CA ALA A 484 -9.49 26.28 17.78
C ALA A 484 -8.42 26.39 16.66
N ILE A 485 -8.87 26.46 15.40
CA ILE A 485 -8.01 26.77 14.25
C ILE A 485 -7.40 28.16 14.44
N PRO A 486 -6.08 28.33 14.32
CA PRO A 486 -5.44 29.64 14.37
C PRO A 486 -6.07 30.62 13.37
N THR A 487 -6.25 31.90 13.76
CA THR A 487 -6.97 32.90 12.95
C THR A 487 -6.49 32.96 11.50
N ASN A 488 -5.18 33.07 11.27
CA ASN A 488 -4.61 33.15 9.92
C ASN A 488 -4.95 31.90 9.07
N ASP A 489 -4.97 30.72 9.69
CA ASP A 489 -5.31 29.48 9.01
C ASP A 489 -6.80 29.41 8.69
N TYR A 490 -7.65 29.76 9.66
CA TYR A 490 -9.10 29.82 9.49
C TYR A 490 -9.54 30.81 8.41
N ASP A 491 -8.89 31.97 8.34
CA ASP A 491 -9.15 32.99 7.34
C ASP A 491 -8.69 32.55 5.95
N SER A 492 -7.58 31.81 5.86
CA SER A 492 -7.06 31.26 4.59
C SER A 492 -7.93 30.16 3.97
N MET A 493 -8.86 29.57 4.72
CA MET A 493 -9.81 28.57 4.21
C MET A 493 -10.89 29.26 3.35
N VAL A 494 -10.57 29.52 2.08
CA VAL A 494 -11.45 30.21 1.11
C VAL A 494 -12.09 29.26 0.10
N ASP A 495 -11.36 28.21 -0.32
CA ASP A 495 -11.89 27.19 -1.23
C ASP A 495 -12.66 26.12 -0.44
N ILE A 496 -13.96 26.34 -0.25
CA ILE A 496 -14.87 25.45 0.48
C ILE A 496 -16.23 25.39 -0.21
N GLY A 497 -16.93 24.26 -0.08
CA GLY A 497 -18.27 24.09 -0.68
C GLY A 497 -18.33 24.14 -2.21
N LEU A 498 -17.18 24.04 -2.90
CA LEU A 498 -17.08 24.00 -4.36
C LEU A 498 -17.58 22.66 -4.91
N THR A 499 -18.16 22.69 -6.11
CA THR A 499 -18.64 21.49 -6.82
C THR A 499 -17.50 20.59 -7.25
N ASP A 500 -16.39 21.19 -7.70
CA ASP A 500 -15.15 20.47 -7.95
C ASP A 500 -14.43 20.18 -6.62
N LEU A 501 -14.60 18.95 -6.16
CA LEU A 501 -14.31 18.57 -4.79
C LEU A 501 -12.83 18.72 -4.43
N GLN A 502 -11.93 18.49 -5.38
CA GLN A 502 -10.48 18.47 -5.15
C GLN A 502 -9.90 19.79 -4.67
N GLN A 503 -10.55 20.89 -5.04
CA GLN A 503 -10.12 22.24 -4.67
C GLN A 503 -10.45 22.56 -3.23
N ASN A 504 -11.47 21.92 -2.66
CA ASN A 504 -11.95 22.24 -1.32
C ASN A 504 -10.90 21.90 -0.27
N VAL A 505 -10.83 22.69 0.79
CA VAL A 505 -10.10 22.34 2.02
C VAL A 505 -10.56 20.97 2.52
N GLN A 506 -9.62 20.13 2.93
CA GLN A 506 -9.85 18.72 3.23
C GLN A 506 -9.39 18.38 4.65
N LEU A 507 -10.15 17.51 5.33
CA LEU A 507 -9.77 16.91 6.61
C LEU A 507 -9.30 15.48 6.38
N TYR A 508 -8.15 15.14 6.97
CA TYR A 508 -7.58 13.80 6.93
C TYR A 508 -7.51 13.22 8.35
N ASN A 509 -8.14 12.06 8.55
CA ASN A 509 -8.18 11.37 9.83
C ASN A 509 -6.81 10.74 10.14
N THR A 510 -6.20 11.07 11.27
CA THR A 510 -4.87 10.56 11.64
C THR A 510 -4.91 9.26 12.45
N ASN A 511 -6.07 8.86 12.98
CA ASN A 511 -6.24 7.56 13.65
C ASN A 511 -6.47 6.44 12.64
N LEU A 512 -7.05 6.74 11.48
CA LEU A 512 -7.39 5.77 10.43
C LEU A 512 -6.49 5.97 9.21
N ARG A 513 -5.18 5.74 9.37
CA ARG A 513 -4.18 5.90 8.30
C ARG A 513 -3.18 4.75 8.23
N ASN A 514 -3.62 3.54 8.54
CA ASN A 514 -2.82 2.31 8.42
C ASN A 514 -1.55 2.31 9.29
N GLU A 515 -1.62 2.75 10.56
CA GLU A 515 -0.42 2.77 11.41
C GLU A 515 0.09 1.34 11.74
N ARG A 516 1.39 1.18 12.03
CA ARG A 516 1.99 -0.12 12.40
C ARG A 516 1.90 -1.17 11.29
N PHE A 517 2.05 -0.74 10.04
CA PHE A 517 2.12 -1.64 8.88
C PHE A 517 3.51 -2.26 8.73
N MET A 518 3.57 -3.40 8.05
CA MET A 518 4.80 -4.07 7.64
C MET A 518 4.65 -4.51 6.18
N ILE A 519 5.69 -4.25 5.37
CA ILE A 519 5.86 -4.82 4.04
C ILE A 519 7.27 -5.40 4.01
N SER A 520 7.39 -6.73 4.09
CA SER A 520 8.70 -7.35 4.20
C SER A 520 8.86 -8.64 3.42
N ASN A 521 10.10 -8.97 3.08
CA ASN A 521 10.49 -10.25 2.47
C ASN A 521 9.62 -10.61 1.25
N SER A 522 9.17 -9.60 0.49
CA SER A 522 8.18 -9.76 -0.57
C SER A 522 8.72 -9.34 -1.93
N ARG A 523 8.12 -9.86 -3.01
CA ARG A 523 8.52 -9.58 -4.39
C ARG A 523 7.43 -8.86 -5.17
N PHE A 524 7.80 -7.81 -5.89
CA PHE A 524 6.90 -6.97 -6.67
C PHE A 524 7.42 -6.75 -8.10
N THR A 525 6.57 -7.04 -9.09
CA THR A 525 6.74 -6.67 -10.50
C THR A 525 5.37 -6.26 -11.04
N VAL A 526 5.15 -4.95 -11.20
CA VAL A 526 3.80 -4.37 -11.36
C VAL A 526 3.77 -3.18 -12.33
N ARG A 527 2.61 -2.89 -12.94
CA ARG A 527 2.36 -1.75 -13.87
C ARG A 527 2.35 -0.37 -13.19
N ALA A 528 2.63 -0.26 -11.90
CA ALA A 528 2.63 1.04 -11.23
C ALA A 528 3.66 1.08 -10.11
N ARG A 529 3.32 1.64 -8.94
CA ARG A 529 4.25 1.76 -7.82
C ARG A 529 4.39 0.41 -7.14
N GLY A 530 5.61 0.04 -6.74
CA GLY A 530 5.80 -1.16 -5.92
C GLY A 530 5.03 -1.05 -4.61
N SER A 531 5.15 0.08 -3.92
CA SER A 531 4.35 0.41 -2.74
C SER A 531 4.12 1.93 -2.67
N ILE A 532 2.86 2.36 -2.56
CA ILE A 532 2.47 3.75 -2.37
C ILE A 532 1.79 3.96 -1.01
N ILE A 533 2.40 4.77 -0.14
CA ILE A 533 2.14 4.78 1.29
C ILE A 533 1.89 6.21 1.79
N ARG A 534 0.73 6.40 2.41
CA ARG A 534 0.30 7.62 3.10
C ARG A 534 -0.14 7.21 4.51
N ALA A 535 0.82 6.72 5.27
CA ALA A 535 0.63 6.02 6.54
C ALA A 535 1.77 6.33 7.52
N ALA A 536 1.69 5.84 8.76
CA ALA A 536 2.71 6.14 9.77
C ALA A 536 3.16 4.92 10.58
N LYS A 537 4.32 5.03 11.25
CA LYS A 537 4.87 3.99 12.14
C LYS A 537 4.98 2.66 11.42
N GLY A 538 5.68 2.59 10.30
CA GLY A 538 5.68 1.43 9.42
C GLY A 538 7.03 1.07 8.84
N MET A 539 7.16 -0.17 8.38
CA MET A 539 8.41 -0.71 7.85
C MET A 539 8.20 -1.27 6.44
N VAL A 540 9.16 -0.98 5.56
CA VAL A 540 9.30 -1.53 4.22
C VAL A 540 10.70 -2.11 4.11
N GLU A 541 10.84 -3.42 4.34
CA GLU A 541 12.17 -4.03 4.49
C GLU A 541 12.41 -5.33 3.72
N ASN A 542 13.64 -5.53 3.24
CA ASN A 542 14.07 -6.79 2.61
C ASN A 542 13.19 -7.22 1.41
N ASN A 543 12.59 -6.27 0.70
CA ASN A 543 11.76 -6.56 -0.47
C ASN A 543 12.55 -6.53 -1.77
N GLN A 544 12.02 -7.21 -2.77
CA GLN A 544 12.51 -7.24 -4.15
C GLN A 544 11.53 -6.47 -5.04
N TYR A 545 11.89 -5.27 -5.47
CA TYR A 545 11.10 -4.45 -6.39
C TYR A 545 11.76 -4.45 -7.76
N TYR A 546 11.24 -5.27 -8.68
CA TYR A 546 11.83 -5.48 -9.99
C TYR A 546 10.87 -5.04 -11.08
N SER A 547 11.32 -4.15 -11.95
CA SER A 547 10.56 -3.69 -13.11
C SER A 547 9.18 -3.12 -12.75
N CYS A 548 9.03 -2.50 -11.57
CA CYS A 548 7.85 -1.69 -11.27
C CYS A 548 7.87 -0.48 -12.19
N SER A 549 6.83 -0.29 -13.01
CA SER A 549 6.90 0.77 -14.01
C SER A 549 6.93 2.17 -13.39
N SER A 550 6.32 2.38 -12.22
CA SER A 550 6.49 3.60 -11.42
C SER A 550 7.49 3.35 -10.26
N PRO A 551 7.82 4.35 -9.41
CA PRO A 551 8.77 4.17 -8.32
C PRO A 551 8.47 2.95 -7.43
N ALA A 552 9.53 2.29 -6.96
CA ALA A 552 9.43 1.10 -6.12
C ALA A 552 8.75 1.40 -4.79
N VAL A 553 9.16 2.48 -4.11
CA VAL A 553 8.53 2.94 -2.86
C VAL A 553 8.20 4.41 -2.99
N SER A 554 6.93 4.75 -2.76
CA SER A 554 6.38 6.09 -2.92
C SER A 554 5.67 6.55 -1.66
N LEU A 555 6.07 7.69 -1.10
CA LEU A 555 5.37 8.37 -0.02
C LEU A 555 4.88 9.73 -0.55
N TYR A 556 3.68 9.76 -1.14
CA TYR A 556 3.06 11.01 -1.58
C TYR A 556 1.54 10.95 -1.60
N ASN A 557 0.89 12.10 -1.41
CA ASN A 557 -0.55 12.27 -1.61
C ASN A 557 -0.90 12.55 -3.07
N GLU A 558 -2.12 12.21 -3.47
CA GLU A 558 -2.68 12.50 -4.79
C GLU A 558 -3.75 13.57 -4.62
N ALA A 559 -3.38 14.84 -4.74
CA ALA A 559 -4.24 15.98 -4.44
C ALA A 559 -5.23 16.28 -5.57
N ALA A 560 -4.83 16.08 -6.82
CA ALA A 560 -5.54 16.56 -8.00
C ALA A 560 -6.65 15.64 -8.52
N PHE A 561 -6.81 14.41 -8.02
CA PHE A 561 -7.87 13.51 -8.53
C PHE A 561 -8.38 12.51 -7.49
N TRP A 562 -7.48 11.84 -6.78
CA TRP A 562 -7.88 10.75 -5.89
C TRP A 562 -8.17 11.18 -4.46
N TYR A 563 -7.53 12.28 -4.03
CA TYR A 563 -7.57 12.83 -2.67
C TYR A 563 -7.08 11.81 -1.64
N ASN A 564 -6.15 10.95 -2.08
CA ASN A 564 -5.52 9.93 -1.25
C ASN A 564 -4.38 10.59 -0.50
N GLY A 565 -4.35 10.46 0.82
CA GLY A 565 -3.44 11.27 1.61
C GLY A 565 -3.28 10.84 3.06
N LEU A 566 -2.60 11.65 3.87
CA LEU A 566 -1.98 12.94 3.47
C LEU A 566 -0.46 12.91 3.48
N TYR A 567 0.14 12.39 4.54
CA TYR A 567 1.59 12.39 4.71
C TYR A 567 1.97 11.15 5.50
N SER A 568 3.27 10.88 5.52
CA SER A 568 3.86 9.70 6.16
C SER A 568 4.88 10.10 7.20
N ARG A 569 4.83 9.47 8.38
CA ARG A 569 5.74 9.75 9.51
C ARG A 569 6.22 8.47 10.17
N ASP A 570 7.44 8.46 10.68
CA ASP A 570 8.03 7.32 11.37
C ASP A 570 8.02 6.08 10.44
N ILE A 571 8.71 6.19 9.31
CA ILE A 571 8.77 5.13 8.28
C ILE A 571 10.21 4.67 8.07
N TRP A 572 10.42 3.36 8.07
CA TRP A 572 11.73 2.75 7.84
C TRP A 572 11.72 1.97 6.53
N ILE A 573 12.50 2.42 5.54
CA ILE A 573 12.69 1.80 4.22
C ILE A 573 14.10 1.20 4.19
N MET A 574 14.19 -0.12 4.41
CA MET A 574 15.47 -0.75 4.72
C MET A 574 15.80 -1.98 3.88
N ASN A 575 17.06 -2.10 3.44
CA ASN A 575 17.59 -3.34 2.87
C ASN A 575 16.79 -3.89 1.66
N ASN A 576 16.11 -3.03 0.91
CA ASN A 576 15.37 -3.44 -0.28
C ASN A 576 16.30 -3.56 -1.49
N ASP A 577 16.02 -4.52 -2.38
CA ASP A 577 16.66 -4.68 -3.68
C ASP A 577 15.72 -4.11 -4.76
N ILE A 578 16.11 -2.97 -5.32
CA ILE A 578 15.31 -2.20 -6.28
C ILE A 578 16.02 -2.20 -7.62
N ARG A 579 15.35 -2.70 -8.67
CA ARG A 579 15.92 -2.85 -10.00
C ARG A 579 14.97 -2.34 -11.06
N THR A 580 15.45 -1.39 -11.87
CA THR A 580 14.76 -0.99 -13.09
C THR A 580 13.34 -0.47 -12.81
N CYS A 581 13.18 0.40 -11.80
CA CYS A 581 11.89 0.95 -11.40
C CYS A 581 11.74 2.44 -11.77
N GLY A 582 10.51 2.91 -11.94
CA GLY A 582 10.20 4.33 -12.19
C GLY A 582 10.35 4.75 -13.65
N PHE A 583 10.15 3.84 -14.59
CA PHE A 583 10.33 4.07 -16.01
C PHE A 583 9.12 4.65 -16.77
N ASP A 584 7.92 4.57 -16.21
CA ASP A 584 6.73 5.21 -16.76
C ASP A 584 6.63 6.68 -16.35
N VAL A 585 5.64 7.37 -16.91
CA VAL A 585 5.33 8.79 -16.66
C VAL A 585 5.22 9.16 -15.18
N LEU A 586 4.80 8.26 -14.29
CA LEU A 586 4.75 8.56 -12.86
C LEU A 586 6.13 8.58 -12.19
N GLY A 587 7.14 8.07 -12.90
CA GLY A 587 8.55 8.12 -12.53
C GLY A 587 9.31 9.35 -13.04
N GLU A 588 8.68 10.22 -13.84
CA GLU A 588 9.29 11.48 -14.28
C GLU A 588 9.59 12.38 -13.06
N ASP A 589 10.83 12.86 -12.98
CA ASP A 589 11.43 13.61 -11.86
C ASP A 589 11.37 12.90 -10.49
N ALA A 590 11.12 11.59 -10.49
CA ALA A 590 11.02 10.79 -9.28
C ALA A 590 12.28 9.93 -9.04
N GLY A 591 12.51 9.66 -7.75
CA GLY A 591 13.42 8.61 -7.32
C GLY A 591 12.79 7.23 -7.46
N SER A 592 13.60 6.18 -7.58
CA SER A 592 13.10 4.81 -7.35
C SER A 592 12.52 4.65 -5.93
N ILE A 593 13.03 5.42 -4.98
CA ILE A 593 12.33 5.77 -3.72
C ILE A 593 11.93 7.25 -3.82
N ASN A 594 10.63 7.54 -3.79
CA ASN A 594 10.09 8.88 -4.02
C ASN A 594 9.23 9.36 -2.86
N ILE A 595 9.56 10.51 -2.27
CA ILE A 595 8.84 11.11 -1.15
C ILE A 595 8.54 12.56 -1.49
N ARG A 596 7.26 12.96 -1.43
CA ARG A 596 6.83 14.34 -1.68
C ARG A 596 5.43 14.60 -1.15
N ILE A 597 5.11 15.85 -0.86
CA ILE A 597 3.71 16.29 -0.65
C ILE A 597 3.28 17.07 -1.87
N ASN A 598 2.16 16.70 -2.47
CA ASN A 598 1.60 17.39 -3.62
C ASN A 598 0.51 18.39 -3.21
N LYS A 599 0.52 19.55 -3.87
CA LYS A 599 -0.60 20.48 -4.03
C LYS A 599 -1.28 20.23 -5.39
N ILE A 600 -2.39 20.93 -5.64
CA ILE A 600 -2.99 21.00 -6.97
C ILE A 600 -2.51 22.26 -7.69
N ASP A 601 -2.22 22.16 -8.98
CA ASP A 601 -1.98 23.29 -9.87
C ASP A 601 -2.93 23.23 -11.08
N SER A 602 -3.51 24.38 -11.43
CA SER A 602 -4.43 24.47 -12.58
C SER A 602 -3.64 24.34 -13.88
N VAL A 603 -4.12 23.48 -14.78
CA VAL A 603 -3.54 23.34 -16.13
C VAL A 603 -4.20 24.27 -17.15
N GLY A 604 -5.04 25.22 -16.70
CA GLY A 604 -5.64 26.28 -17.52
C GLY A 604 -6.73 25.84 -18.50
N ILE A 605 -7.13 24.56 -18.51
CA ILE A 605 -8.11 24.00 -19.45
C ILE A 605 -9.16 23.21 -18.66
N ASN A 606 -10.44 23.47 -18.92
CA ASN A 606 -11.60 22.69 -18.40
C ASN A 606 -11.64 22.48 -16.86
N ASN A 607 -11.02 23.36 -16.08
CA ASN A 607 -10.83 23.18 -14.63
C ASN A 607 -10.10 21.88 -14.25
N ASN A 608 -9.21 21.38 -15.11
CA ASN A 608 -8.33 20.28 -14.76
C ASN A 608 -7.19 20.79 -13.87
N PHE A 609 -6.69 19.90 -13.01
CA PHE A 609 -5.51 20.16 -12.19
C PHE A 609 -4.56 18.97 -12.24
N ASP A 610 -3.28 19.27 -12.03
CA ASP A 610 -2.22 18.29 -11.86
C ASP A 610 -1.66 18.32 -10.45
N ASP A 611 -1.06 17.20 -10.03
CA ASP A 611 -0.27 17.12 -8.81
C ASP A 611 1.07 17.82 -9.02
N ALA A 612 1.33 18.84 -8.21
CA ALA A 612 2.59 19.57 -8.19
C ALA A 612 3.18 19.57 -6.78
N MET A 613 4.50 19.58 -6.64
CA MET A 613 5.15 19.58 -5.33
C MET A 613 4.72 20.80 -4.50
N SER A 614 4.39 20.56 -3.23
CA SER A 614 4.07 21.61 -2.27
C SER A 614 5.28 22.50 -2.02
N PRO A 615 5.14 23.84 -2.06
CA PRO A 615 6.26 24.74 -1.79
C PRO A 615 6.54 24.92 -0.29
N VAL A 616 5.65 24.47 0.61
CA VAL A 616 5.66 24.90 2.02
C VAL A 616 5.60 23.79 3.05
N SER A 617 5.17 22.58 2.69
CA SER A 617 4.94 21.52 3.69
C SER A 617 6.20 20.75 4.06
N LEU A 618 6.30 20.39 5.35
CA LEU A 618 7.35 19.55 5.95
C LEU A 618 6.72 18.40 6.78
N ASP A 619 5.51 17.95 6.40
CA ASP A 619 4.73 17.02 7.21
C ASP A 619 5.11 15.55 7.02
N HIS A 620 5.90 15.22 6.00
CA HIS A 620 6.70 14.01 6.05
C HIS A 620 7.77 14.17 7.12
N ALA A 621 7.93 13.20 8.01
CA ALA A 621 8.95 13.32 9.05
C ALA A 621 9.44 11.98 9.59
N ASN A 622 10.66 11.96 10.13
CA ASN A 622 11.26 10.77 10.74
C ASN A 622 11.26 9.57 9.78
N ILE A 623 11.83 9.77 8.59
CA ILE A 623 11.94 8.70 7.59
C ILE A 623 13.39 8.24 7.53
N LEU A 624 13.61 6.94 7.71
CA LEU A 624 14.92 6.30 7.53
C LEU A 624 14.93 5.54 6.20
N ILE A 625 15.91 5.83 5.36
CA ILE A 625 16.18 5.11 4.11
C ILE A 625 17.58 4.50 4.23
N LYS A 626 17.65 3.20 4.57
CA LYS A 626 18.91 2.55 4.97
C LYS A 626 19.23 1.27 4.21
N GLY A 627 20.47 1.09 3.75
CA GLY A 627 20.94 -0.21 3.29
C GLY A 627 20.30 -0.73 1.99
N ASN A 628 19.57 0.11 1.25
CA ASN A 628 18.90 -0.31 0.03
C ASN A 628 19.92 -0.43 -1.11
N THR A 629 19.73 -1.42 -1.99
CA THR A 629 20.45 -1.52 -3.27
C THR A 629 19.55 -1.02 -4.39
N ILE A 630 19.97 0.03 -5.10
CA ILE A 630 19.21 0.68 -6.15
C ILE A 630 19.99 0.54 -7.47
N ARG A 631 19.48 -0.31 -8.35
CA ARG A 631 20.08 -0.62 -9.66
C ARG A 631 19.27 -0.05 -10.81
N ASN A 632 19.94 0.63 -11.74
CA ASN A 632 19.36 1.12 -13.00
C ASN A 632 18.09 1.96 -12.78
N PHE A 633 18.17 2.94 -11.88
CA PHE A 633 17.07 3.88 -11.66
C PHE A 633 16.83 4.75 -12.91
N ALA A 634 15.57 5.01 -13.22
CA ALA A 634 15.17 5.67 -14.47
C ALA A 634 15.53 7.16 -14.54
N GLN A 635 15.39 7.90 -13.44
CA GLN A 635 15.77 9.31 -13.35
C GLN A 635 16.63 9.61 -12.11
N HIS A 636 16.06 9.48 -10.90
CA HIS A 636 16.81 9.61 -9.64
C HIS A 636 16.84 8.29 -8.85
N GLY A 637 17.83 8.11 -8.00
CA GLY A 637 17.86 6.97 -7.08
C GLY A 637 16.87 7.17 -5.92
N ILE A 638 17.05 8.24 -5.16
CA ILE A 638 16.18 8.65 -4.04
C ILE A 638 15.80 10.12 -4.21
N SER A 639 14.50 10.41 -4.18
CA SER A 639 13.95 11.77 -4.06
C SER A 639 13.28 11.93 -2.70
N LEU A 640 13.76 12.89 -1.89
CA LEU A 640 13.20 13.20 -0.57
C LEU A 640 12.78 14.66 -0.51
N PHE A 641 11.49 14.91 -0.68
CA PHE A 641 10.91 16.25 -0.69
C PHE A 641 9.90 16.47 0.43
N ASN A 642 9.74 17.71 0.86
CA ASN A 642 8.73 18.13 1.85
C ASN A 642 8.82 17.38 3.19
N ALA A 643 10.05 17.16 3.67
CA ALA A 643 10.31 16.24 4.78
C ALA A 643 11.23 16.81 5.86
N ALA A 644 11.01 16.41 7.11
CA ALA A 644 11.79 16.82 8.27
C ALA A 644 12.44 15.63 9.01
N ASN A 645 13.63 15.83 9.57
CA ASN A 645 14.33 14.89 10.44
C ASN A 645 14.49 13.49 9.81
N CYS A 646 14.90 13.44 8.55
CA CYS A 646 15.04 12.20 7.78
C CYS A 646 16.52 11.79 7.70
N THR A 647 16.76 10.49 7.51
CA THR A 647 18.12 9.95 7.36
C THR A 647 18.20 9.06 6.12
N ILE A 648 19.21 9.29 5.28
CA ILE A 648 19.53 8.49 4.10
C ILE A 648 20.94 7.91 4.31
N GLN A 649 21.03 6.62 4.60
CA GLN A 649 22.26 6.01 5.10
C GLN A 649 22.61 4.69 4.41
N GLU A 650 23.88 4.46 4.09
CA GLU A 650 24.39 3.15 3.68
C GLU A 650 23.69 2.53 2.45
N ASN A 651 23.10 3.35 1.57
CA ASN A 651 22.47 2.83 0.35
C ASN A 651 23.54 2.63 -0.74
N THR A 652 23.35 1.62 -1.59
CA THR A 652 24.23 1.30 -2.71
C THR A 652 23.54 1.62 -4.03
N PHE A 653 24.19 2.42 -4.87
CA PHE A 653 23.70 2.81 -6.18
C PHE A 653 24.54 2.13 -7.27
N ILE A 654 23.86 1.45 -8.18
CA ILE A 654 24.49 0.68 -9.26
C ILE A 654 23.83 1.07 -10.58
N SER A 655 24.63 1.30 -11.61
CA SER A 655 24.11 1.38 -12.97
C SER A 655 25.14 0.89 -13.94
N ASP A 656 24.73 0.03 -14.85
CA ASP A 656 25.51 -0.50 -15.97
C ASP A 656 24.87 -0.10 -17.32
N THR A 657 23.87 0.78 -17.28
CA THR A 657 23.16 1.30 -18.44
C THR A 657 23.33 2.83 -18.46
N PRO A 658 23.64 3.46 -19.60
CA PRO A 658 23.97 4.90 -19.67
C PRO A 658 22.87 5.87 -19.20
N GLY A 659 21.64 5.39 -18.98
CA GLY A 659 20.49 6.18 -18.58
C GLY A 659 19.26 5.43 -19.07
N PHE A 660 18.52 4.81 -18.15
CA PHE A 660 17.55 3.80 -18.55
C PHE A 660 16.47 4.42 -19.45
N LEU A 661 15.88 5.60 -19.13
CA LEU A 661 14.78 6.14 -19.97
C LEU A 661 14.50 7.66 -19.95
N TRP A 662 14.78 8.39 -18.86
CA TRP A 662 14.41 9.81 -18.79
C TRP A 662 15.55 10.71 -19.27
N PRO A 663 15.30 11.66 -20.19
CA PRO A 663 16.29 12.70 -20.50
C PRO A 663 16.42 13.66 -19.32
N GLY A 664 17.60 14.26 -19.16
CA GLY A 664 17.83 15.32 -18.17
C GLY A 664 18.89 14.96 -17.13
N ASN A 665 18.81 15.59 -15.96
CA ASN A 665 19.79 15.39 -14.90
C ASN A 665 19.43 14.14 -14.10
N HIS A 666 20.41 13.27 -13.90
CA HIS A 666 20.31 12.11 -13.02
C HIS A 666 21.06 12.40 -11.73
N TYR A 667 20.43 12.07 -10.60
CA TYR A 667 21.00 12.24 -9.26
C TYR A 667 20.86 10.93 -8.51
N GLY A 668 21.88 10.55 -7.76
CA GLY A 668 21.77 9.43 -6.84
C GLY A 668 20.77 9.76 -5.73
N ILE A 669 20.97 10.91 -5.08
CA ILE A 669 20.07 11.46 -4.06
C ILE A 669 19.69 12.88 -4.45
N TYR A 670 18.39 13.19 -4.43
CA TYR A 670 17.87 14.54 -4.61
C TYR A 670 16.98 14.91 -3.42
N ILE A 671 17.34 15.95 -2.68
CA ILE A 671 16.53 16.51 -1.60
C ILE A 671 16.04 17.91 -1.96
N ASN A 672 14.79 18.23 -1.61
CA ASN A 672 14.16 19.53 -1.89
C ASN A 672 13.15 19.90 -0.80
N THR A 673 13.22 21.12 -0.26
CA THR A 673 12.30 21.57 0.81
C THR A 673 12.36 20.62 2.00
N THR A 674 13.53 20.55 2.65
CA THR A 674 13.75 19.63 3.78
C THR A 674 14.38 20.33 4.98
N TYR A 675 14.19 19.74 6.17
CA TYR A 675 14.78 20.24 7.41
C TYR A 675 15.43 19.10 8.20
N GLY A 676 16.65 19.27 8.68
CA GLY A 676 17.29 18.31 9.58
C GLY A 676 17.60 16.96 8.93
N THR A 677 17.85 16.93 7.62
CA THR A 677 18.15 15.69 6.88
C THR A 677 19.61 15.28 7.07
N SER A 678 19.86 14.00 7.34
CA SER A 678 21.23 13.46 7.39
C SER A 678 21.48 12.49 6.23
N ILE A 679 22.56 12.68 5.49
CA ILE A 679 22.99 11.79 4.39
C ILE A 679 24.34 11.20 4.79
N ILE A 680 24.41 9.88 4.99
CA ILE A 680 25.55 9.22 5.66
C ILE A 680 26.03 8.00 4.85
N SER A 681 27.28 8.00 4.40
CA SER A 681 27.99 6.82 3.89
C SER A 681 27.25 6.03 2.81
N ASN A 682 26.74 6.73 1.79
CA ASN A 682 26.06 6.12 0.65
C ASN A 682 27.07 5.80 -0.46
N ASN A 683 27.02 4.59 -1.02
CA ASN A 683 27.98 4.10 -1.98
C ASN A 683 27.49 4.28 -3.44
N PHE A 684 28.22 5.10 -4.21
CA PHE A 684 27.97 5.34 -5.64
C PHE A 684 28.99 4.66 -6.57
N SER A 685 29.96 3.89 -6.04
CA SER A 685 31.08 3.36 -6.82
C SER A 685 30.68 2.38 -7.93
N GLY A 686 29.46 1.84 -7.86
CA GLY A 686 28.90 0.93 -8.86
C GLY A 686 28.06 1.61 -9.95
N ASP A 687 27.89 2.93 -9.91
CA ASP A 687 27.16 3.67 -10.94
C ASP A 687 28.12 4.09 -12.06
N THR A 688 28.05 3.40 -13.21
CA THR A 688 28.90 3.69 -14.38
C THR A 688 28.40 4.86 -15.21
N ARG A 689 27.26 5.47 -14.85
CA ARG A 689 26.83 6.72 -15.48
C ARG A 689 27.76 7.84 -14.99
N THR A 690 27.73 8.98 -15.65
CA THR A 690 28.44 10.19 -15.21
C THR A 690 27.42 11.21 -14.69
N PRO A 691 26.82 11.03 -13.49
CA PRO A 691 25.88 12.01 -12.97
C PRO A 691 26.59 13.34 -12.80
N LYS A 692 25.94 14.44 -13.21
CA LYS A 692 26.48 15.79 -13.05
C LYS A 692 26.79 16.12 -11.58
N THR A 693 25.98 15.58 -10.67
CA THR A 693 26.13 15.67 -9.20
C THR A 693 25.56 14.38 -8.57
N LEU A 694 26.25 13.75 -7.61
CA LEU A 694 25.74 12.55 -6.93
C LEU A 694 24.61 12.86 -5.93
N ILE A 695 24.74 13.99 -5.22
CA ILE A 695 23.79 14.48 -4.23
C ILE A 695 23.35 15.89 -4.62
N GLN A 696 22.10 16.04 -5.05
CA GLN A 696 21.49 17.33 -5.34
C GLN A 696 20.68 17.82 -4.13
N ARG A 697 20.83 19.10 -3.80
CA ARG A 697 20.15 19.75 -2.68
C ARG A 697 19.46 21.03 -3.14
N ALA A 698 18.24 21.27 -2.68
CA ALA A 698 17.48 22.49 -2.92
C ALA A 698 16.62 22.82 -1.69
N ASN A 699 16.50 24.12 -1.36
CA ASN A 699 15.64 24.62 -0.28
C ASN A 699 15.75 23.82 1.04
N ASP A 700 16.96 23.37 1.39
CA ASP A 700 17.19 22.54 2.55
C ASP A 700 17.81 23.35 3.70
N THR A 701 17.50 22.96 4.94
CA THR A 701 18.00 23.61 6.15
C THR A 701 18.49 22.55 7.14
N ALA A 702 19.60 22.82 7.81
CA ALA A 702 20.21 21.91 8.79
C ALA A 702 20.51 20.50 8.25
N THR A 703 20.81 20.38 6.94
CA THR A 703 21.22 19.12 6.34
C THR A 703 22.68 18.83 6.64
N THR A 704 22.97 17.60 7.07
CA THR A 704 24.34 17.10 7.24
C THR A 704 24.66 16.07 6.15
N VAL A 705 25.87 16.13 5.62
CA VAL A 705 26.38 15.15 4.64
C VAL A 705 27.68 14.59 5.18
N VAL A 706 27.68 13.30 5.48
CA VAL A 706 28.82 12.52 5.92
C VAL A 706 29.14 11.53 4.79
N PRO A 707 30.35 11.61 4.20
CA PRO A 707 30.73 10.79 3.04
C PRO A 707 30.49 9.28 3.18
#